data_AF-A0A8S1C1W2-F1
#
_entry.id   AF-A0A8S1C1W2-F1
#
_cell.length_a   1.000
_cell.length_b   1.000
_cell.length_c   1.000
_cell.angle_alpha   90.00
_cell.angle_beta   90.00
_cell.angle_gamma   90.00
#
_symmetry.space_group_name_H-M   'P 1'
#
loop_
_entity.id
_entity.type
_entity.pdbx_description
1 polymer ?
#
loop_
_entity_poly.entity_id
_entity_poly.type
_entity_poly.pdbx_seq_one_letter_code
_entity_poly.pdbx_strand_id
1 'polypeptide(L)'
;MESTTPKENQLGSTSIATRSTTKATSKSPSTVKTTRPFNIRENNRWWTCPEPGKGRDSIIMSALVEGRLGNVVWSYLSVVITAQLYGLRPVLHNTTIGFLVRNAFDVDYIRMPTIEWLDQKCNMSGWLDKAVRNENMSKTFHSRDDLYQALEKPPKHGLEMYRYVFFVTTTELLIPHFYELKKELILKKNNTVTAQKHLHDVKNSYIQHLKKIGLSRTDFEFVGVHVRRTDYLHHMDAVFHFGKVATPKFFHTAMDWLIKELNTPLLFVVVSDDRDWTKANIVANRTDVYLRGDGDISNPGIDLAILAACNHTIFAYGTFGLTGAFLASRPGGYTIIFDPENGTVTKEMEFASNLPGWRIMTEDGKIFKNNSTTLQICIDEYSEEIASFLKTSQISSHTELFSTSGNFASTEAISAEVTNESQTTVSLEQIPDASTKQREDSINTETYLLQNSATTLTTLEKTDSNPWKTCPEPGQGPQSTFLSALVDGRLGNVVWSYLSVAMAAKIYNLRPVLTASTVEFLHQSVFEQSSLKIPTIEWLDKKCNMDGWLMNLYLNKNTTVLQSKSMLFEEMENLPTDGFKMIKYSYFVTNSEQLIPFWRELKNELVLKENLKIAAQIELRRFSKLYKVINRNYSMEYVGVHVRRTDYVHHMNVVHPGSKVASPNFFHNAMNWLLMERKKPLLFVVVSDDRNWTKTNIVDKRFDTFLAGDGNESDPGLDLAFLAACNHTIFAYGTFGLTGAMLNSWHGAINIIFDPQNRTVTKEMEVASNMPGWRIMDDDGNINYRDTRFNSEFYLHPRIPE
;
A
#
# COMPACT_ATOMS: atom_id res chain seq x y z
N MET A 1 30.40 -79.71 14.54
CA MET A 1 29.13 -78.98 14.43
C MET A 1 29.48 -77.51 14.53
N GLU A 2 29.22 -76.82 13.41
CA GLU A 2 29.30 -75.37 13.14
C GLU A 2 28.75 -74.51 14.30
N SER A 3 29.07 -73.23 14.51
CA SER A 3 30.02 -72.26 13.95
C SER A 3 29.98 -71.02 14.89
N THR A 4 31.11 -70.34 15.05
CA THR A 4 31.34 -68.87 15.18
C THR A 4 30.08 -67.97 15.24
N THR A 5 29.89 -66.94 16.09
CA THR A 5 30.76 -65.89 16.69
C THR A 5 29.91 -65.03 17.68
N PRO A 6 30.49 -64.15 18.52
CA PRO A 6 29.88 -63.68 19.78
C PRO A 6 28.98 -62.44 19.72
N LYS A 7 28.18 -62.31 20.80
CA LYS A 7 27.19 -61.28 21.17
C LYS A 7 27.81 -60.00 21.78
N GLU A 8 26.95 -58.98 21.86
CA GLU A 8 26.98 -57.70 22.64
C GLU A 8 27.65 -56.50 21.93
N ASN A 9 27.03 -55.31 21.79
CA ASN A 9 26.07 -54.53 22.61
C ASN A 9 24.99 -53.86 21.72
N GLN A 10 23.68 -53.88 22.01
CA GLN A 10 22.91 -53.11 23.01
C GLN A 10 23.15 -51.59 23.04
N LEU A 11 22.18 -50.86 22.47
CA LEU A 11 21.61 -49.64 23.06
C LEU A 11 20.12 -49.60 22.69
N GLY A 12 19.32 -50.07 23.64
CA GLY A 12 17.88 -50.22 23.53
C GLY A 12 17.14 -48.92 23.81
N SER A 13 16.05 -48.77 23.07
CA SER A 13 14.91 -47.91 23.34
C SER A 13 14.50 -47.92 24.82
N THR A 14 14.38 -46.75 25.42
CA THR A 14 13.63 -46.56 26.67
C THR A 14 12.52 -45.55 26.46
N SER A 15 11.31 -46.03 26.74
CA SER A 15 10.07 -45.30 26.89
C SER A 15 10.07 -44.49 28.19
N ILE A 16 9.37 -43.35 28.21
CA ILE A 16 8.76 -42.61 29.35
C ILE A 16 7.89 -41.54 28.68
N ALA A 17 6.62 -41.27 29.00
CA ALA A 17 5.62 -41.90 29.82
C ALA A 17 4.25 -41.38 29.34
N THR A 18 3.30 -42.28 29.14
CA THR A 18 1.89 -41.96 28.93
C THR A 18 1.27 -41.59 30.28
N ARG A 19 0.92 -40.32 30.48
CA ARG A 19 0.08 -39.91 31.60
C ARG A 19 -1.37 -39.93 31.15
N SER A 20 -2.13 -40.89 31.68
CA SER A 20 -3.56 -41.00 31.45
C SER A 20 -4.30 -39.85 32.11
N THR A 21 -5.10 -39.12 31.35
CA THR A 21 -6.24 -38.37 31.86
C THR A 21 -7.46 -38.76 31.05
N THR A 22 -8.23 -39.67 31.66
CA THR A 22 -9.70 -39.78 31.59
C THR A 22 -10.37 -39.53 30.23
N LYS A 23 -10.86 -40.64 29.64
CA LYS A 23 -11.96 -40.67 28.67
C LYS A 23 -13.12 -39.82 29.19
N ALA A 24 -13.20 -38.56 28.78
CA ALA A 24 -14.46 -37.88 28.57
C ALA A 24 -14.86 -38.21 27.13
N THR A 25 -15.96 -38.93 26.98
CA THR A 25 -16.65 -39.13 25.70
C THR A 25 -17.14 -37.79 25.18
N SER A 26 -16.25 -36.99 24.57
CA SER A 26 -16.69 -35.90 23.70
C SER A 26 -17.20 -36.55 22.42
N LYS A 27 -18.54 -36.63 22.30
CA LYS A 27 -19.17 -36.84 21.00
C LYS A 27 -18.54 -35.84 20.04
N SER A 28 -17.79 -36.32 19.05
CA SER A 28 -17.49 -35.49 17.88
C SER A 28 -18.85 -35.09 17.30
N PRO A 29 -19.16 -33.80 17.09
CA PRO A 29 -20.30 -33.42 16.29
C PRO A 29 -19.94 -33.78 14.84
N SER A 30 -20.14 -35.05 14.50
CA SER A 30 -20.24 -35.50 13.14
C SER A 30 -21.40 -34.74 12.50
N THR A 31 -21.17 -34.22 11.30
CA THR A 31 -22.18 -33.72 10.37
C THR A 31 -23.04 -32.57 10.88
N VAL A 32 -22.56 -31.32 10.70
CA VAL A 32 -23.49 -30.27 10.26
C VAL A 32 -24.07 -30.79 8.95
N LYS A 33 -25.33 -31.26 8.98
CA LYS A 33 -26.06 -31.61 7.76
C LYS A 33 -26.15 -30.34 6.91
N THR A 34 -25.27 -30.20 5.93
CA THR A 34 -25.27 -29.18 4.89
C THR A 34 -26.41 -29.45 3.92
N THR A 35 -27.65 -29.26 4.36
CA THR A 35 -28.85 -29.38 3.52
C THR A 35 -29.36 -28.05 2.99
N ARG A 36 -28.67 -26.94 3.26
CA ARG A 36 -29.01 -25.65 2.64
C ARG A 36 -28.14 -25.43 1.40
N PRO A 37 -28.73 -25.09 0.24
CA PRO A 37 -27.94 -24.61 -0.88
C PRO A 37 -27.11 -23.41 -0.43
N PHE A 38 -25.81 -23.45 -0.69
CA PHE A 38 -24.90 -22.37 -0.37
C PHE A 38 -25.05 -21.28 -1.45
N ASN A 39 -26.18 -20.57 -1.44
CA ASN A 39 -26.41 -19.42 -2.29
C ASN A 39 -26.41 -18.14 -1.44
N ILE A 40 -25.26 -17.47 -1.39
CA ILE A 40 -25.08 -16.22 -0.64
C ILE A 40 -26.01 -15.13 -1.19
N ARG A 41 -26.32 -15.15 -2.49
CA ARG A 41 -27.07 -14.08 -3.19
C ARG A 41 -28.54 -14.02 -2.81
N GLU A 42 -29.10 -15.11 -2.32
CA GLU A 42 -30.50 -15.20 -1.89
C GLU A 42 -30.67 -14.99 -0.38
N ASN A 43 -29.58 -14.76 0.36
CA ASN A 43 -29.63 -14.63 1.81
C ASN A 43 -30.04 -13.22 2.26
N ASN A 44 -31.33 -12.92 2.09
CA ASN A 44 -31.95 -11.65 2.49
C ASN A 44 -31.79 -11.34 3.99
N ARG A 45 -31.50 -12.34 4.83
CA ARG A 45 -31.33 -12.18 6.29
C ARG A 45 -30.11 -11.34 6.66
N TRP A 46 -29.07 -11.33 5.84
CA TRP A 46 -27.90 -10.46 6.09
C TRP A 46 -28.30 -8.98 6.07
N TRP A 47 -29.35 -8.65 5.34
CA TRP A 47 -29.85 -7.30 5.15
C TRP A 47 -31.03 -6.96 6.08
N THR A 48 -31.26 -7.71 7.15
CA THR A 48 -32.31 -7.41 8.15
C THR A 48 -31.72 -7.11 9.52
N CYS A 49 -32.47 -6.38 10.36
CA CYS A 49 -32.01 -6.04 11.70
C CYS A 49 -31.89 -7.27 12.61
N PRO A 50 -30.88 -7.32 13.48
CA PRO A 50 -30.74 -8.37 14.49
C PRO A 50 -31.77 -8.23 15.60
N GLU A 51 -32.32 -9.35 16.07
CA GLU A 51 -33.28 -9.38 17.17
C GLU A 51 -32.58 -9.77 18.48
N PRO A 52 -32.51 -8.87 19.48
CA PRO A 52 -31.89 -9.15 20.77
C PRO A 52 -32.54 -10.35 21.50
N GLY A 53 -31.71 -11.24 22.05
CA GLY A 53 -32.17 -12.42 22.80
C GLY A 53 -32.82 -13.54 21.96
N LYS A 54 -32.92 -13.41 20.64
CA LYS A 54 -33.50 -14.42 19.75
C LYS A 54 -32.46 -15.42 19.24
N GLY A 55 -31.76 -16.07 20.17
CA GLY A 55 -30.75 -17.08 19.87
C GLY A 55 -29.63 -16.53 18.97
N ARG A 56 -29.25 -17.28 17.92
CA ARG A 56 -28.19 -16.88 16.97
C ARG A 56 -28.52 -15.62 16.18
N ASP A 57 -29.78 -15.20 16.15
CA ASP A 57 -30.17 -13.93 15.53
C ASP A 57 -29.65 -12.71 16.31
N SER A 58 -29.31 -12.89 17.57
CA SER A 58 -28.70 -11.86 18.41
C SER A 58 -27.19 -11.71 18.20
N ILE A 59 -26.58 -12.58 17.38
CA ILE A 59 -25.13 -12.65 17.16
C ILE A 59 -24.78 -12.01 15.83
N ILE A 60 -23.86 -11.06 15.88
CA ILE A 60 -23.34 -10.32 14.73
C ILE A 60 -21.88 -10.70 14.55
N MET A 61 -21.52 -11.17 13.36
CA MET A 61 -20.21 -11.72 13.03
C MET A 61 -19.39 -10.68 12.27
N SER A 62 -18.17 -10.45 12.73
CA SER A 62 -17.18 -9.58 12.06
C SER A 62 -15.79 -10.22 12.14
N ALA A 63 -14.79 -9.58 11.56
CA ALA A 63 -13.39 -9.99 11.67
C ALA A 63 -12.50 -8.80 12.04
N LEU A 64 -11.39 -9.11 12.71
CA LEU A 64 -10.27 -8.18 12.82
C LEU A 64 -9.52 -8.22 11.49
N VAL A 65 -9.51 -7.09 10.80
CA VAL A 65 -8.93 -6.98 9.45
C VAL A 65 -7.69 -6.13 9.51
N GLU A 66 -6.54 -6.78 9.35
CA GLU A 66 -5.22 -6.15 9.35
C GLU A 66 -4.37 -6.69 8.18
N GLY A 67 -3.48 -5.84 7.67
CA GLY A 67 -2.54 -6.18 6.61
C GLY A 67 -3.04 -5.87 5.19
N ARG A 68 -2.38 -6.45 4.19
CA ARG A 68 -2.55 -6.13 2.76
C ARG A 68 -3.67 -6.93 2.12
N LEU A 69 -3.91 -6.72 0.82
CA LEU A 69 -5.04 -7.29 0.07
C LEU A 69 -5.31 -8.77 0.36
N GLY A 70 -4.29 -9.63 0.33
CA GLY A 70 -4.46 -11.05 0.67
C GLY A 70 -5.15 -11.27 2.02
N ASN A 71 -4.69 -10.63 3.09
CA ASN A 71 -5.29 -10.74 4.41
C ASN A 71 -6.75 -10.26 4.42
N VAL A 72 -7.02 -9.15 3.72
CA VAL A 72 -8.37 -8.59 3.63
C VAL A 72 -9.32 -9.56 2.93
N VAL A 73 -8.89 -10.22 1.84
CA VAL A 73 -9.67 -11.23 1.13
C VAL A 73 -10.01 -12.40 2.07
N TRP A 74 -9.01 -12.94 2.75
CA TRP A 74 -9.21 -14.10 3.60
C TRP A 74 -10.04 -13.79 4.85
N SER A 75 -9.93 -12.59 5.43
CA SER A 75 -10.85 -12.15 6.49
C SER A 75 -12.29 -12.04 5.99
N TYR A 76 -12.50 -11.50 4.78
CA TYR A 76 -13.83 -11.44 4.16
C TYR A 76 -14.41 -12.84 3.96
N LEU A 77 -13.64 -13.75 3.35
CA LEU A 77 -14.09 -15.12 3.11
C LEU A 77 -14.41 -15.86 4.42
N SER A 78 -13.60 -15.68 5.47
CA SER A 78 -13.84 -16.26 6.80
C SER A 78 -15.15 -15.77 7.40
N VAL A 79 -15.48 -14.48 7.28
CA VAL A 79 -16.76 -13.94 7.79
C VAL A 79 -17.93 -14.47 6.97
N VAL A 80 -17.81 -14.48 5.64
CA VAL A 80 -18.84 -14.99 4.71
C VAL A 80 -19.17 -16.45 5.01
N ILE A 81 -18.17 -17.33 5.03
CA ILE A 81 -18.39 -18.77 5.18
C ILE A 81 -18.98 -19.09 6.56
N THR A 82 -18.43 -18.50 7.61
CA THR A 82 -18.87 -18.74 8.98
C THR A 82 -20.29 -18.22 9.21
N ALA A 83 -20.60 -16.99 8.74
CA ALA A 83 -21.94 -16.46 8.89
C ALA A 83 -22.98 -17.27 8.11
N GLN A 84 -22.62 -17.72 6.89
CA GLN A 84 -23.50 -18.54 6.07
C GLN A 84 -23.79 -19.91 6.72
N LEU A 85 -22.75 -20.62 7.17
CA LEU A 85 -22.88 -21.96 7.74
C LEU A 85 -23.63 -21.99 9.07
N TYR A 86 -23.39 -20.99 9.93
CA TYR A 86 -23.98 -20.95 11.26
C TYR A 86 -25.25 -20.10 11.34
N GLY A 87 -25.63 -19.43 10.24
CA GLY A 87 -26.80 -18.57 10.16
C GLY A 87 -26.66 -17.32 11.03
N LEU A 88 -25.50 -16.66 10.97
CA LEU A 88 -25.20 -15.40 11.65
C LEU A 88 -25.37 -14.21 10.69
N ARG A 89 -25.30 -12.99 11.20
CA ARG A 89 -25.24 -11.78 10.37
C ARG A 89 -23.79 -11.35 10.19
N PRO A 90 -23.22 -11.42 8.97
CA PRO A 90 -21.90 -10.90 8.71
C PRO A 90 -21.94 -9.38 8.57
N VAL A 91 -20.98 -8.69 9.15
CA VAL A 91 -20.72 -7.27 8.91
C VAL A 91 -19.23 -7.03 8.81
N LEU A 92 -18.83 -6.07 7.98
CA LEU A 92 -17.48 -5.53 7.96
C LEU A 92 -17.54 -4.01 7.90
N HIS A 93 -16.45 -3.34 8.29
CA HIS A 93 -16.36 -1.89 8.18
C HIS A 93 -16.41 -1.46 6.70
N ASN A 94 -16.99 -0.28 6.41
CA ASN A 94 -17.07 0.20 5.02
C ASN A 94 -15.70 0.34 4.38
N THR A 95 -14.67 0.67 5.16
CA THR A 95 -13.28 0.81 4.70
C THR A 95 -12.74 -0.52 4.18
N THR A 96 -13.09 -1.63 4.83
CA THR A 96 -12.68 -2.99 4.45
C THR A 96 -13.35 -3.42 3.15
N ILE A 97 -14.68 -3.30 3.06
CA ILE A 97 -15.43 -3.61 1.83
C ILE A 97 -14.96 -2.70 0.69
N GLY A 98 -14.81 -1.41 0.98
CA GLY A 98 -14.25 -0.42 0.06
C GLY A 98 -12.82 -0.74 -0.34
N PHE A 99 -11.99 -1.32 0.53
CA PHE A 99 -10.63 -1.74 0.19
C PHE A 99 -10.62 -2.87 -0.82
N LEU A 100 -11.45 -3.92 -0.62
CA LEU A 100 -11.59 -5.02 -1.59
C LEU A 100 -12.05 -4.52 -2.95
N VAL A 101 -13.09 -3.68 -2.94
CA VAL A 101 -13.68 -3.10 -4.15
C VAL A 101 -12.74 -2.10 -4.81
N ARG A 102 -11.96 -1.30 -4.07
CA ARG A 102 -11.01 -0.37 -4.71
C ARG A 102 -9.86 -1.13 -5.37
N ASN A 103 -9.31 -2.12 -4.70
CA ASN A 103 -8.07 -2.77 -5.12
C ASN A 103 -8.28 -3.86 -6.18
N ALA A 104 -9.27 -4.74 -6.06
CA ALA A 104 -9.28 -5.94 -6.91
C ALA A 104 -10.66 -6.40 -7.40
N PHE A 105 -11.71 -6.25 -6.60
CA PHE A 105 -12.98 -6.94 -6.86
C PHE A 105 -14.09 -6.01 -7.35
N ASP A 106 -15.03 -6.60 -8.08
CA ASP A 106 -16.22 -5.94 -8.59
C ASP A 106 -17.23 -5.71 -7.45
N VAL A 107 -17.77 -4.49 -7.39
CA VAL A 107 -18.67 -4.05 -6.32
C VAL A 107 -19.97 -4.87 -6.29
N ASP A 108 -20.45 -5.35 -7.44
CA ASP A 108 -21.73 -6.04 -7.53
C ASP A 108 -21.71 -7.44 -6.89
N TYR A 109 -20.50 -7.96 -6.68
CA TYR A 109 -20.23 -9.31 -6.20
C TYR A 109 -19.77 -9.34 -4.73
N ILE A 110 -19.20 -8.24 -4.22
CA ILE A 110 -18.89 -8.13 -2.79
C ILE A 110 -20.16 -7.79 -2.01
N ARG A 111 -20.89 -8.83 -1.57
CA ARG A 111 -22.21 -8.70 -0.92
C ARG A 111 -22.16 -9.00 0.58
N MET A 112 -21.94 -7.94 1.36
CA MET A 112 -22.06 -7.97 2.81
C MET A 112 -22.52 -6.60 3.30
N PRO A 113 -23.45 -6.52 4.26
CA PRO A 113 -23.79 -5.24 4.87
C PRO A 113 -22.57 -4.66 5.59
N THR A 114 -22.43 -3.34 5.53
CA THR A 114 -21.39 -2.67 6.33
C THR A 114 -21.89 -2.41 7.75
N ILE A 115 -20.95 -2.26 8.68
CA ILE A 115 -21.23 -1.85 10.06
C ILE A 115 -22.10 -0.60 10.10
N GLU A 116 -21.71 0.42 9.35
CA GLU A 116 -22.35 1.74 9.30
C GLU A 116 -23.77 1.62 8.73
N TRP A 117 -23.93 0.83 7.67
CA TRP A 117 -25.24 0.60 7.08
C TRP A 117 -26.19 -0.10 8.06
N LEU A 118 -25.73 -1.15 8.74
CA LEU A 118 -26.58 -1.90 9.66
C LEU A 118 -26.90 -1.08 10.92
N ASP A 119 -25.92 -0.32 11.42
CA ASP A 119 -26.07 0.53 12.60
C ASP A 119 -27.12 1.63 12.33
N GLN A 120 -27.03 2.28 11.18
CA GLN A 120 -28.00 3.28 10.74
C GLN A 120 -29.38 2.66 10.49
N LYS A 121 -29.46 1.56 9.72
CA LYS A 121 -30.72 0.91 9.36
C LYS A 121 -31.50 0.44 10.58
N CYS A 122 -30.78 -0.04 11.60
CA CYS A 122 -31.37 -0.63 12.80
C CYS A 122 -31.38 0.32 13.99
N ASN A 123 -31.04 1.60 13.77
CA ASN A 123 -31.00 2.66 14.78
C ASN A 123 -30.20 2.27 16.04
N MET A 124 -29.02 1.69 15.83
CA MET A 124 -28.19 1.12 16.90
C MET A 124 -27.27 2.16 17.59
N SER A 125 -27.37 3.44 17.23
CA SER A 125 -26.70 4.57 17.89
C SER A 125 -25.17 4.42 18.01
N GLY A 126 -24.53 3.88 16.97
CA GLY A 126 -23.10 3.63 16.90
C GLY A 126 -22.62 2.44 17.72
N TRP A 127 -23.52 1.58 18.21
CA TRP A 127 -23.15 0.40 19.01
C TRP A 127 -22.25 -0.55 18.22
N LEU A 128 -22.51 -0.76 16.92
CA LEU A 128 -21.70 -1.69 16.12
C LEU A 128 -20.27 -1.20 15.91
N ASP A 129 -20.10 0.09 15.63
CA ASP A 129 -18.77 0.70 15.47
C ASP A 129 -17.97 0.61 16.79
N LYS A 130 -18.62 0.90 17.92
CA LYS A 130 -18.02 0.74 19.26
C LYS A 130 -17.66 -0.71 19.56
N ALA A 131 -18.54 -1.66 19.23
CA ALA A 131 -18.33 -3.08 19.50
C ALA A 131 -17.16 -3.67 18.68
N VAL A 132 -16.95 -3.19 17.45
CA VAL A 132 -15.79 -3.61 16.65
C VAL A 132 -14.49 -3.07 17.21
N ARG A 133 -14.47 -1.82 17.67
CA ARG A 133 -13.26 -1.15 18.20
C ARG A 133 -12.91 -1.55 19.64
N ASN A 134 -13.90 -1.92 20.44
CA ASN A 134 -13.72 -2.23 21.86
C ASN A 134 -13.80 -3.74 22.12
N GLU A 135 -12.68 -4.32 22.54
CA GLU A 135 -12.60 -5.76 22.85
C GLU A 135 -13.45 -6.17 24.04
N ASN A 136 -13.77 -5.24 24.94
CA ASN A 136 -14.66 -5.52 26.07
C ASN A 136 -16.14 -5.60 25.64
N MET A 137 -16.47 -5.21 24.40
CA MET A 137 -17.82 -5.21 23.85
C MET A 137 -18.05 -6.31 22.80
N SER A 138 -17.03 -7.12 22.53
CA SER A 138 -17.07 -8.18 21.53
C SER A 138 -16.32 -9.42 22.00
N LYS A 139 -16.67 -10.59 21.46
CA LYS A 139 -15.98 -11.84 21.76
C LYS A 139 -15.10 -12.22 20.59
N THR A 140 -13.79 -12.26 20.81
CA THR A 140 -12.82 -12.65 19.79
C THR A 140 -12.53 -14.14 19.87
N PHE A 141 -12.58 -14.82 18.72
CA PHE A 141 -12.30 -16.25 18.62
C PHE A 141 -11.06 -16.52 17.78
N HIS A 142 -10.19 -17.39 18.30
CA HIS A 142 -8.96 -17.84 17.65
C HIS A 142 -9.05 -19.30 17.16
N SER A 143 -10.11 -20.02 17.54
CA SER A 143 -10.37 -21.37 17.06
C SER A 143 -11.84 -21.57 16.66
N ARG A 144 -12.09 -22.52 15.75
CA ARG A 144 -13.45 -22.93 15.35
C ARG A 144 -14.19 -23.54 16.52
N ASP A 145 -13.50 -24.33 17.33
CA ASP A 145 -14.13 -25.08 18.41
C ASP A 145 -14.63 -24.13 19.50
N ASP A 146 -13.87 -23.07 19.82
CA ASP A 146 -14.31 -22.03 20.76
C ASP A 146 -15.53 -21.27 20.22
N LEU A 147 -15.51 -20.92 18.93
CA LEU A 147 -16.64 -20.29 18.27
C LEU A 147 -17.87 -21.21 18.31
N TYR A 148 -17.70 -22.49 17.97
CA TYR A 148 -18.79 -23.46 17.95
C TYR A 148 -19.39 -23.65 19.36
N GLN A 149 -18.57 -23.79 20.39
CA GLN A 149 -19.01 -23.85 21.78
C GLN A 149 -19.79 -22.59 22.18
N ALA A 150 -19.33 -21.40 21.77
CA ALA A 150 -20.05 -20.16 22.00
C ALA A 150 -21.39 -20.08 21.23
N LEU A 151 -21.50 -20.73 20.06
CA LEU A 151 -22.72 -20.80 19.26
C LEU A 151 -23.75 -21.82 19.76
N GLU A 152 -23.36 -22.78 20.60
CA GLU A 152 -24.28 -23.70 21.29
C GLU A 152 -25.07 -23.02 22.41
N LYS A 153 -24.54 -21.92 22.96
CA LYS A 153 -25.15 -21.15 24.04
C LYS A 153 -25.32 -19.67 23.63
N PRO A 154 -26.21 -19.38 22.66
CA PRO A 154 -26.41 -18.02 22.20
C PRO A 154 -26.93 -17.11 23.33
N PRO A 155 -26.67 -15.80 23.26
CA PRO A 155 -27.09 -14.87 24.29
C PRO A 155 -28.62 -14.87 24.46
N LYS A 156 -29.06 -14.93 25.72
CA LYS A 156 -30.49 -14.90 26.08
C LYS A 156 -31.08 -13.49 26.09
N HIS A 157 -30.22 -12.47 26.20
CA HIS A 157 -30.58 -11.07 26.24
C HIS A 157 -29.55 -10.24 25.47
N GLY A 158 -29.98 -9.13 24.89
CA GLY A 158 -29.09 -8.20 24.19
C GLY A 158 -28.53 -8.74 22.87
N LEU A 159 -27.64 -7.96 22.27
CA LEU A 159 -26.86 -8.32 21.09
C LEU A 159 -25.43 -8.61 21.50
N GLU A 160 -24.79 -9.55 20.82
CA GLU A 160 -23.37 -9.83 20.98
C GLU A 160 -22.66 -9.76 19.63
N MET A 161 -21.46 -9.16 19.63
CA MET A 161 -20.59 -9.15 18.47
C MET A 161 -19.51 -10.21 18.63
N TYR A 162 -19.42 -11.11 17.66
CA TYR A 162 -18.39 -12.12 17.55
C TYR A 162 -17.37 -11.67 16.51
N ARG A 163 -16.11 -11.58 16.90
CA ARG A 163 -15.00 -11.22 16.03
C ARG A 163 -14.15 -12.46 15.79
N TYR A 164 -13.73 -12.64 14.56
CA TYR A 164 -12.82 -13.71 14.20
C TYR A 164 -11.42 -13.17 13.92
N VAL A 165 -10.41 -13.87 14.42
CA VAL A 165 -9.01 -13.59 14.11
C VAL A 165 -8.58 -14.47 12.94
N PHE A 166 -7.83 -13.84 12.05
CA PHE A 166 -7.36 -14.36 10.78
C PHE A 166 -6.98 -15.85 10.76
N PHE A 167 -7.42 -16.55 9.69
CA PHE A 167 -6.97 -17.86 9.15
C PHE A 167 -6.92 -19.10 10.06
N VAL A 168 -6.82 -19.00 11.38
CA VAL A 168 -6.36 -20.13 12.20
C VAL A 168 -7.30 -21.35 12.17
N THR A 169 -8.58 -21.21 11.78
CA THR A 169 -9.56 -22.31 11.86
C THR A 169 -10.68 -22.35 10.81
N THR A 170 -10.54 -21.69 9.65
CA THR A 170 -11.58 -21.70 8.59
C THR A 170 -11.25 -22.55 7.37
N THR A 171 -10.01 -23.01 7.19
CA THR A 171 -9.61 -23.87 6.05
C THR A 171 -10.58 -25.03 5.85
N GLU A 172 -10.89 -25.77 6.92
CA GLU A 172 -11.86 -26.87 6.94
C GLU A 172 -13.28 -26.47 6.51
N LEU A 173 -13.70 -25.23 6.78
CA LEU A 173 -15.02 -24.73 6.38
C LEU A 173 -15.02 -24.20 4.93
N LEU A 174 -13.89 -23.66 4.48
CA LEU A 174 -13.73 -23.06 3.16
C LEU A 174 -13.62 -24.12 2.07
N ILE A 175 -12.89 -25.21 2.33
CA ILE A 175 -12.59 -26.24 1.33
C ILE A 175 -13.87 -26.86 0.72
N PRO A 176 -14.90 -27.28 1.50
CA PRO A 176 -16.13 -27.82 0.93
C PRO A 176 -16.93 -26.82 0.08
N HIS A 177 -16.70 -25.51 0.28
CA HIS A 177 -17.41 -24.42 -0.39
C HIS A 177 -16.51 -23.62 -1.34
N PHE A 178 -15.35 -24.19 -1.70
CA PHE A 178 -14.28 -23.51 -2.44
C PHE A 178 -14.79 -22.82 -3.72
N TYR A 179 -15.53 -23.55 -4.56
CA TYR A 179 -16.03 -23.04 -5.83
C TYR A 179 -17.12 -21.97 -5.66
N GLU A 180 -18.00 -22.12 -4.68
CA GLU A 180 -19.04 -21.10 -4.42
C GLU A 180 -18.43 -19.81 -3.91
N LEU A 181 -17.45 -19.90 -2.99
CA LEU A 181 -16.73 -18.73 -2.48
C LEU A 181 -15.94 -18.02 -3.59
N LYS A 182 -15.44 -18.76 -4.58
CA LYS A 182 -14.78 -18.19 -5.76
C LYS A 182 -15.73 -17.34 -6.61
N LYS A 183 -17.02 -17.70 -6.71
CA LYS A 183 -18.04 -16.93 -7.45
C LYS A 183 -18.35 -15.56 -6.83
N GLU A 184 -18.02 -15.37 -5.55
CA GLU A 184 -18.16 -14.10 -4.85
C GLU A 184 -16.98 -13.15 -5.09
N LEU A 185 -15.83 -13.69 -5.53
CA LEU A 185 -14.60 -12.93 -5.77
C LEU A 185 -14.39 -12.67 -7.25
N ILE A 186 -15.26 -11.87 -7.84
CA ILE A 186 -15.11 -11.44 -9.24
C ILE A 186 -14.17 -10.26 -9.32
N LEU A 187 -13.08 -10.42 -10.08
CA LEU A 187 -12.12 -9.36 -10.32
C LEU A 187 -12.71 -8.28 -11.23
N LYS A 188 -12.30 -7.03 -11.02
CA LYS A 188 -12.74 -5.92 -11.85
C LYS A 188 -12.40 -6.13 -13.32
N LYS A 189 -13.32 -5.70 -14.19
CA LYS A 189 -13.16 -5.76 -15.65
C LYS A 189 -11.89 -5.06 -16.16
N ASN A 190 -11.49 -3.92 -15.60
CA ASN A 190 -10.28 -3.24 -16.03
C ASN A 190 -9.00 -4.04 -15.70
N ASN A 191 -8.94 -4.66 -14.52
CA ASN A 191 -7.83 -5.49 -14.09
C ASN A 191 -7.75 -6.76 -14.94
N THR A 192 -8.89 -7.41 -15.23
CA THR A 192 -8.92 -8.61 -16.08
C THR A 192 -8.54 -8.30 -17.53
N VAL A 193 -9.00 -7.18 -18.11
CA VAL A 193 -8.59 -6.72 -19.44
C VAL A 193 -7.08 -6.43 -19.49
N THR A 194 -6.55 -5.79 -18.45
CA THR A 194 -5.11 -5.48 -18.37
C THR A 194 -4.28 -6.75 -18.23
N ALA A 195 -4.71 -7.69 -17.39
CA ALA A 195 -4.09 -9.01 -17.26
C ALA A 195 -4.10 -9.77 -18.59
N GLN A 196 -5.22 -9.79 -19.30
CA GLN A 196 -5.33 -10.40 -20.64
C GLN A 196 -4.34 -9.78 -21.63
N LYS A 197 -4.16 -8.45 -21.60
CA LYS A 197 -3.15 -7.76 -22.41
C LYS A 197 -1.74 -8.24 -22.08
N HIS A 198 -1.39 -8.35 -20.79
CA HIS A 198 -0.09 -8.88 -20.39
C HIS A 198 0.15 -10.31 -20.87
N LEU A 199 -0.85 -11.19 -20.74
CA LEU A 199 -0.76 -12.57 -21.23
C LEU A 199 -0.67 -12.63 -22.76
N HIS A 200 -1.40 -11.78 -23.47
CA HIS A 200 -1.32 -11.65 -24.92
C HIS A 200 0.08 -11.20 -25.37
N ASP A 201 0.68 -10.22 -24.68
CA ASP A 201 2.03 -9.73 -24.97
C ASP A 201 3.09 -10.82 -24.71
N VAL A 202 2.94 -11.61 -23.64
CA VAL A 202 3.79 -12.79 -23.38
C VAL A 202 3.67 -13.80 -24.52
N LYS A 203 2.44 -14.17 -24.89
CA LYS A 203 2.15 -15.07 -26.01
C LYS A 203 2.81 -14.60 -27.30
N ASN A 204 2.65 -13.33 -27.65
CA ASN A 204 3.23 -12.76 -28.88
C ASN A 204 4.75 -12.77 -28.85
N SER A 205 5.35 -12.42 -27.70
CA SER A 205 6.80 -12.46 -27.52
C SER A 205 7.34 -13.89 -27.73
N TYR A 206 6.67 -14.88 -27.17
CA TYR A 206 7.05 -16.29 -27.33
C TYR A 206 6.87 -16.79 -28.77
N ILE A 207 5.75 -16.48 -29.43
CA ILE A 207 5.52 -16.85 -30.83
C ILE A 207 6.58 -16.21 -31.74
N GLN A 208 6.95 -14.95 -31.50
CA GLN A 208 8.03 -14.30 -32.24
C GLN A 208 9.38 -14.99 -32.01
N HIS A 209 9.66 -15.43 -30.78
CA HIS A 209 10.86 -16.21 -30.49
C HIS A 209 10.86 -17.56 -31.23
N LEU A 210 9.75 -18.31 -31.20
CA LEU A 210 9.62 -19.57 -31.93
C LEU A 210 9.86 -19.40 -33.44
N LYS A 211 9.27 -18.35 -34.04
CA LYS A 211 9.48 -18.02 -35.45
C LYS A 211 10.95 -17.77 -35.77
N LYS A 212 11.70 -17.09 -34.89
CA LYS A 212 13.14 -16.83 -35.07
C LYS A 212 13.98 -18.12 -35.07
N ILE A 213 13.54 -19.16 -34.37
CA ILE A 213 14.23 -20.46 -34.29
C ILE A 213 13.63 -21.53 -35.22
N GLY A 214 12.76 -21.13 -36.16
CA GLY A 214 12.17 -22.02 -37.16
C GLY A 214 11.09 -22.97 -36.62
N LEU A 215 10.56 -22.71 -35.42
CA LEU A 215 9.48 -23.48 -34.82
C LEU A 215 8.14 -22.73 -34.96
N SER A 216 7.06 -23.50 -35.02
CA SER A 216 5.69 -22.97 -35.01
C SER A 216 4.86 -23.76 -34.02
N ARG A 217 4.31 -23.07 -33.02
CA ARG A 217 3.47 -23.68 -31.99
C ARG A 217 2.48 -22.66 -31.43
N THR A 218 1.27 -23.12 -31.13
CA THR A 218 0.20 -22.28 -30.56
C THR A 218 -0.42 -22.87 -29.30
N ASP A 219 -0.11 -24.13 -28.97
CA ASP A 219 -0.48 -24.80 -27.72
C ASP A 219 0.57 -24.52 -26.64
N PHE A 220 0.15 -23.80 -25.61
CA PHE A 220 0.89 -23.58 -24.38
C PHE A 220 -0.07 -23.17 -23.27
N GLU A 221 0.34 -23.39 -22.04
CA GLU A 221 -0.41 -23.00 -20.84
C GLU A 221 0.37 -21.96 -20.03
N PHE A 222 -0.35 -21.09 -19.31
CA PHE A 222 0.28 -20.07 -18.47
C PHE A 222 0.45 -20.56 -17.04
N VAL A 223 1.61 -20.30 -16.45
CA VAL A 223 1.89 -20.56 -15.03
C VAL A 223 2.12 -19.23 -14.33
N GLY A 224 1.25 -18.86 -13.39
CA GLY A 224 1.44 -17.68 -12.57
C GLY A 224 2.47 -17.97 -11.48
N VAL A 225 3.48 -17.12 -11.35
CA VAL A 225 4.55 -17.30 -10.35
C VAL A 225 4.58 -16.08 -9.45
N HIS A 226 4.27 -16.28 -8.17
CA HIS A 226 4.33 -15.22 -7.17
C HIS A 226 5.62 -15.31 -6.35
N VAL A 227 6.45 -14.27 -6.45
CA VAL A 227 7.68 -14.12 -5.68
C VAL A 227 7.49 -13.00 -4.68
N ARG A 228 7.35 -13.35 -3.39
CA ARG A 228 7.28 -12.40 -2.27
C ARG A 228 8.62 -12.38 -1.55
N ARG A 229 9.23 -11.20 -1.40
CA ARG A 229 10.50 -11.07 -0.67
C ARG A 229 10.49 -9.87 0.27
N THR A 230 10.40 -8.64 -0.24
CA THR A 230 10.60 -7.36 0.46
C THR A 230 10.49 -7.39 2.00
N ASP A 231 9.34 -7.06 2.57
CA ASP A 231 9.06 -7.07 4.01
C ASP A 231 9.05 -8.48 4.62
N TYR A 232 8.90 -9.50 3.76
CA TYR A 232 8.75 -10.88 4.18
C TYR A 232 10.08 -11.54 4.56
N LEU A 233 11.21 -11.05 4.05
CA LEU A 233 12.54 -11.44 4.51
C LEU A 233 12.67 -11.19 6.03
N HIS A 234 12.25 -10.01 6.48
CA HIS A 234 12.24 -9.67 7.91
C HIS A 234 11.12 -10.39 8.68
N HIS A 235 9.93 -10.56 8.08
CA HIS A 235 8.81 -11.26 8.72
C HIS A 235 9.11 -12.75 9.01
N MET A 236 9.79 -13.44 8.08
CA MET A 236 10.20 -14.84 8.24
C MET A 236 11.22 -15.03 9.36
N ASP A 237 12.09 -14.05 9.57
CA ASP A 237 13.03 -14.07 10.69
C ASP A 237 12.35 -13.72 12.01
N ALA A 238 11.47 -12.72 12.02
CA ALA A 238 10.88 -12.15 13.24
C ALA A 238 9.70 -12.95 13.83
N VAL A 239 8.76 -13.42 13.00
CA VAL A 239 7.50 -14.08 13.46
C VAL A 239 7.65 -15.59 13.55
N PHE A 240 8.56 -16.09 12.75
CA PHE A 240 8.64 -17.47 12.35
C PHE A 240 9.98 -18.07 12.80
N HIS A 241 11.00 -17.26 13.17
CA HIS A 241 12.28 -17.71 13.74
C HIS A 241 13.11 -18.62 12.80
N PHE A 242 12.96 -18.50 11.48
CA PHE A 242 13.34 -19.59 10.56
C PHE A 242 14.57 -19.42 9.67
N GLY A 243 15.02 -18.23 9.29
CA GLY A 243 16.24 -18.07 8.47
C GLY A 243 16.27 -18.75 7.08
N LYS A 244 15.23 -19.49 6.63
CA LYS A 244 15.19 -20.14 5.30
C LYS A 244 14.00 -19.65 4.47
N VAL A 245 14.29 -18.68 3.62
CA VAL A 245 13.37 -18.16 2.59
C VAL A 245 13.51 -18.94 1.29
N ALA A 246 12.45 -18.97 0.47
CA ALA A 246 12.53 -19.57 -0.86
C ALA A 246 13.65 -18.93 -1.68
N THR A 247 14.63 -19.75 -2.10
CA THR A 247 15.73 -19.27 -2.96
C THR A 247 15.35 -19.42 -4.43
N PRO A 248 16.17 -18.94 -5.38
CA PRO A 248 15.93 -19.16 -6.80
C PRO A 248 15.78 -20.64 -7.15
N LYS A 249 16.46 -21.52 -6.39
CA LYS A 249 16.43 -22.96 -6.60
C LYS A 249 15.01 -23.51 -6.49
N PHE A 250 14.24 -23.14 -5.47
CA PHE A 250 12.85 -23.59 -5.34
C PHE A 250 12.02 -23.27 -6.58
N PHE A 251 12.08 -22.01 -7.05
CA PHE A 251 11.28 -21.59 -8.21
C PHE A 251 11.66 -22.36 -9.47
N HIS A 252 12.97 -22.51 -9.76
CA HIS A 252 13.42 -23.29 -10.92
C HIS A 252 13.02 -24.77 -10.81
N THR A 253 13.20 -25.39 -9.64
CA THR A 253 12.79 -26.77 -9.38
C THR A 253 11.28 -26.97 -9.62
N ALA A 254 10.45 -26.04 -9.13
CA ALA A 254 9.00 -26.09 -9.31
C ALA A 254 8.58 -25.91 -10.78
N MET A 255 9.23 -25.00 -11.51
CA MET A 255 8.98 -24.79 -12.94
C MET A 255 9.34 -26.05 -13.75
N ASP A 256 10.52 -26.63 -13.50
CA ASP A 256 11.00 -27.80 -14.22
C ASP A 256 10.14 -29.05 -13.92
N TRP A 257 9.67 -29.16 -12.69
CA TRP A 257 8.72 -30.21 -12.33
C TRP A 257 7.39 -30.08 -13.08
N LEU A 258 6.81 -28.87 -13.19
CA LEU A 258 5.56 -28.68 -13.95
C LEU A 258 5.73 -29.01 -15.43
N ILE A 259 6.86 -28.62 -16.03
CA ILE A 259 7.17 -28.96 -17.44
C ILE A 259 7.14 -30.47 -17.63
N LYS A 260 7.76 -31.22 -16.70
CA LYS A 260 7.80 -32.68 -16.76
C LYS A 260 6.43 -33.33 -16.52
N GLU A 261 5.66 -32.81 -15.57
CA GLU A 261 4.36 -33.37 -15.17
C GLU A 261 3.29 -33.18 -16.25
N LEU A 262 3.21 -31.98 -16.83
CA LEU A 262 2.13 -31.61 -17.76
C LEU A 262 2.41 -32.01 -19.20
N ASN A 263 3.67 -32.18 -19.58
CA ASN A 263 4.09 -32.52 -20.94
C ASN A 263 3.51 -31.57 -22.03
N THR A 264 3.22 -30.32 -21.65
CA THR A 264 2.80 -29.22 -22.51
C THR A 264 3.77 -28.05 -22.36
N PRO A 265 3.97 -27.19 -23.38
CA PRO A 265 4.79 -26.00 -23.23
C PRO A 265 4.17 -25.04 -22.23
N LEU A 266 4.99 -24.53 -21.30
CA LEU A 266 4.54 -23.64 -20.24
C LEU A 266 5.19 -22.27 -20.42
N LEU A 267 4.39 -21.21 -20.22
CA LEU A 267 4.88 -19.84 -20.14
C LEU A 267 4.70 -19.33 -18.71
N PHE A 268 5.80 -19.04 -18.05
CA PHE A 268 5.82 -18.61 -16.65
C PHE A 268 5.69 -17.10 -16.58
N VAL A 269 4.62 -16.63 -15.95
CA VAL A 269 4.34 -15.20 -15.78
C VAL A 269 4.58 -14.83 -14.33
N VAL A 270 5.69 -14.15 -14.08
CA VAL A 270 6.16 -13.84 -12.73
C VAL A 270 5.64 -12.48 -12.30
N VAL A 271 5.08 -12.42 -11.10
CA VAL A 271 4.67 -11.22 -10.39
C VAL A 271 5.45 -11.17 -9.08
N SER A 272 6.03 -10.02 -8.76
CA SER A 272 6.88 -9.88 -7.58
C SER A 272 6.90 -8.47 -7.03
N ASP A 273 7.01 -8.39 -5.71
CA ASP A 273 7.32 -7.17 -4.95
C ASP A 273 8.82 -6.83 -4.95
N ASP A 274 9.69 -7.77 -5.36
CA ASP A 274 11.14 -7.62 -5.49
C ASP A 274 11.55 -7.96 -6.92
N ARG A 275 11.27 -7.01 -7.81
CA ARG A 275 11.40 -7.16 -9.26
C ARG A 275 12.85 -7.29 -9.72
N ASP A 276 13.76 -6.55 -9.10
CA ASP A 276 15.18 -6.57 -9.46
C ASP A 276 15.80 -7.93 -9.12
N TRP A 277 15.54 -8.43 -7.91
CA TRP A 277 15.98 -9.78 -7.53
C TRP A 277 15.37 -10.83 -8.46
N THR A 278 14.07 -10.72 -8.75
CA THR A 278 13.37 -11.67 -9.62
C THR A 278 13.95 -11.67 -11.04
N LYS A 279 14.24 -10.49 -11.59
CA LYS A 279 14.86 -10.36 -12.91
C LYS A 279 16.23 -11.03 -12.94
N ALA A 280 17.06 -10.79 -11.93
CA ALA A 280 18.41 -11.34 -11.84
C ALA A 280 18.44 -12.86 -11.61
N ASN A 281 17.53 -13.39 -10.79
CA ASN A 281 17.63 -14.76 -10.28
C ASN A 281 16.66 -15.76 -10.93
N ILE A 282 15.50 -15.29 -11.39
CA ILE A 282 14.43 -16.14 -11.94
C ILE A 282 14.35 -15.99 -13.46
N VAL A 283 14.43 -14.76 -13.98
CA VAL A 283 14.20 -14.48 -15.41
C VAL A 283 15.46 -14.61 -16.26
N ALA A 284 16.62 -14.16 -15.78
CA ALA A 284 17.81 -13.90 -16.61
C ALA A 284 18.27 -15.07 -17.51
N ASN A 285 18.01 -16.32 -17.12
CA ASN A 285 18.51 -17.51 -17.80
C ASN A 285 17.41 -18.36 -18.46
N ARG A 286 16.21 -17.82 -18.65
CA ARG A 286 15.06 -18.56 -19.20
C ARG A 286 14.29 -17.75 -20.25
N THR A 287 13.98 -18.36 -21.39
CA THR A 287 13.22 -17.73 -22.50
C THR A 287 11.71 -17.90 -22.38
N ASP A 288 11.28 -18.78 -21.46
CA ASP A 288 9.89 -19.12 -21.16
C ASP A 288 9.36 -18.41 -19.91
N VAL A 289 10.17 -17.54 -19.28
CA VAL A 289 9.83 -16.79 -18.06
C VAL A 289 9.71 -15.30 -18.34
N TYR A 290 8.62 -14.69 -17.88
CA TYR A 290 8.25 -13.31 -18.17
C TYR A 290 7.84 -12.58 -16.90
N LEU A 291 8.65 -11.61 -16.47
CA LEU A 291 8.23 -10.68 -15.42
C LEU A 291 7.13 -9.76 -15.95
N ARG A 292 5.99 -9.72 -15.23
CA ARG A 292 4.81 -8.90 -15.53
C ARG A 292 4.32 -8.20 -14.27
N GLY A 293 3.23 -7.45 -14.41
CA GLY A 293 2.85 -6.48 -13.40
C GLY A 293 3.81 -5.31 -13.31
N ASP A 294 3.50 -4.37 -12.43
CA ASP A 294 4.37 -3.27 -12.01
C ASP A 294 5.07 -3.55 -10.67
N GLY A 295 4.63 -4.59 -9.94
CA GLY A 295 5.11 -4.92 -8.59
C GLY A 295 4.72 -3.86 -7.56
N ASP A 296 3.77 -2.99 -7.91
CA ASP A 296 3.25 -1.98 -7.03
C ASP A 296 2.32 -2.64 -5.99
N ILE A 297 2.88 -2.86 -4.81
CA ILE A 297 2.18 -3.41 -3.64
C ILE A 297 0.94 -2.59 -3.23
N SER A 298 0.83 -1.35 -3.69
CA SER A 298 -0.29 -0.45 -3.40
C SER A 298 -1.39 -0.47 -4.48
N ASN A 299 -1.12 -1.05 -5.65
CA ASN A 299 -2.11 -1.38 -6.67
C ASN A 299 -2.09 -2.88 -7.04
N PRO A 300 -2.36 -3.77 -6.06
CA PRO A 300 -2.16 -5.20 -6.24
C PRO A 300 -3.21 -5.88 -7.15
N GLY A 301 -4.20 -5.14 -7.66
CA GLY A 301 -5.33 -5.68 -8.42
C GLY A 301 -4.95 -6.24 -9.79
N ILE A 302 -4.03 -5.59 -10.49
CA ILE A 302 -3.54 -6.05 -11.80
C ILE A 302 -2.68 -7.30 -11.61
N ASP A 303 -1.77 -7.25 -10.65
CA ASP A 303 -0.91 -8.37 -10.24
C ASP A 303 -1.72 -9.60 -9.85
N LEU A 304 -2.78 -9.42 -9.04
CA LEU A 304 -3.68 -10.50 -8.68
C LEU A 304 -4.46 -11.03 -9.89
N ALA A 305 -4.89 -10.16 -10.80
CA ALA A 305 -5.62 -10.57 -12.00
C ALA A 305 -4.73 -11.32 -13.00
N ILE A 306 -3.45 -10.99 -13.09
CA ILE A 306 -2.47 -11.74 -13.88
C ILE A 306 -2.34 -13.16 -13.33
N LEU A 307 -2.11 -13.30 -12.02
CA LEU A 307 -2.00 -14.61 -11.37
C LEU A 307 -3.28 -15.44 -11.55
N ALA A 308 -4.45 -14.82 -11.33
CA ALA A 308 -5.76 -15.46 -11.44
C ALA A 308 -6.11 -15.93 -12.86
N ALA A 309 -5.54 -15.30 -13.90
CA ALA A 309 -5.78 -15.66 -15.30
C ALA A 309 -4.95 -16.86 -15.79
N CYS A 310 -3.96 -17.31 -15.01
CA CYS A 310 -3.08 -18.44 -15.37
C CYS A 310 -3.73 -19.82 -15.18
N ASN A 311 -3.15 -20.85 -15.79
CA ASN A 311 -3.57 -22.27 -15.71
C ASN A 311 -3.07 -22.96 -14.46
N HIS A 312 -1.82 -22.70 -14.12
CA HIS A 312 -1.16 -23.26 -12.94
C HIS A 312 -0.57 -22.13 -12.10
N THR A 313 -0.24 -22.41 -10.85
CA THR A 313 0.34 -21.41 -9.94
C THR A 313 1.55 -21.97 -9.20
N ILE A 314 2.59 -21.15 -9.04
CA ILE A 314 3.71 -21.39 -8.12
C ILE A 314 3.77 -20.18 -7.17
N PHE A 315 3.82 -20.41 -5.86
CA PHE A 315 4.09 -19.33 -4.90
C PHE A 315 4.90 -19.85 -3.70
N ALA A 316 5.70 -18.98 -3.10
CA ALA A 316 6.48 -19.37 -1.92
C ALA A 316 5.62 -19.38 -0.66
N TYR A 317 5.02 -18.24 -0.32
CA TYR A 317 4.25 -18.03 0.90
C TYR A 317 3.42 -16.76 0.80
N GLY A 318 2.57 -16.53 1.80
CA GLY A 318 1.81 -15.31 1.95
C GLY A 318 0.43 -15.40 1.32
N THR A 319 -0.50 -14.74 1.99
CA THR A 319 -1.94 -14.76 1.70
C THR A 319 -2.28 -14.21 0.32
N PHE A 320 -1.47 -13.29 -0.23
CA PHE A 320 -1.64 -12.76 -1.58
C PHE A 320 -1.38 -13.81 -2.67
N GLY A 321 -0.28 -14.56 -2.56
CA GLY A 321 0.03 -15.67 -3.46
C GLY A 321 -1.04 -16.76 -3.37
N LEU A 322 -1.50 -17.04 -2.14
CA LEU A 322 -2.63 -17.95 -1.90
C LEU A 322 -3.92 -17.46 -2.57
N THR A 323 -4.25 -16.16 -2.50
CA THR A 323 -5.43 -15.60 -3.19
C THR A 323 -5.31 -15.75 -4.71
N GLY A 324 -4.13 -15.49 -5.29
CA GLY A 324 -3.89 -15.71 -6.72
C GLY A 324 -4.10 -17.17 -7.11
N ALA A 325 -3.53 -18.11 -6.36
CA ALA A 325 -3.71 -19.55 -6.57
C ALA A 325 -5.17 -20.00 -6.41
N PHE A 326 -5.88 -19.48 -5.41
CA PHE A 326 -7.30 -19.75 -5.18
C PHE A 326 -8.16 -19.32 -6.39
N LEU A 327 -7.91 -18.12 -6.92
CA LEU A 327 -8.64 -17.59 -8.08
C LEU A 327 -8.24 -18.28 -9.39
N ALA A 328 -6.99 -18.74 -9.55
CA ALA A 328 -6.54 -19.48 -10.72
C ALA A 328 -7.04 -20.94 -10.73
N SER A 329 -7.30 -21.52 -9.55
CA SER A 329 -7.63 -22.94 -9.39
C SER A 329 -8.82 -23.38 -10.22
N ARG A 330 -8.63 -24.46 -10.97
CA ARG A 330 -9.61 -25.09 -11.87
C ARG A 330 -9.34 -26.59 -11.97
N PRO A 331 -10.32 -27.41 -12.38
CA PRO A 331 -10.08 -28.82 -12.68
C PRO A 331 -8.90 -28.99 -13.65
N GLY A 332 -7.98 -29.90 -13.34
CA GLY A 332 -6.74 -30.12 -14.11
C GLY A 332 -5.61 -29.10 -13.89
N GLY A 333 -5.86 -28.01 -13.16
CA GLY A 333 -4.83 -27.03 -12.76
C GLY A 333 -3.92 -27.58 -11.67
N TYR A 334 -2.69 -27.07 -11.62
CA TYR A 334 -1.70 -27.43 -10.60
C TYR A 334 -1.28 -26.18 -9.82
N THR A 335 -1.12 -26.34 -8.51
CA THR A 335 -0.57 -25.30 -7.63
C THR A 335 0.59 -25.86 -6.84
N ILE A 336 1.72 -25.16 -6.81
CA ILE A 336 2.90 -25.53 -6.04
C ILE A 336 3.19 -24.46 -4.99
N ILE A 337 3.30 -24.89 -3.73
CA ILE A 337 3.71 -24.06 -2.60
C ILE A 337 5.06 -24.54 -2.03
N PHE A 338 5.90 -23.59 -1.62
CA PHE A 338 7.21 -23.87 -1.01
C PHE A 338 7.10 -24.49 0.37
N ASP A 339 7.89 -25.53 0.64
CA ASP A 339 8.18 -26.10 1.94
C ASP A 339 9.59 -25.76 2.42
N PRO A 340 9.75 -25.07 3.56
CA PRO A 340 11.07 -24.77 4.13
C PRO A 340 11.78 -25.99 4.73
N GLU A 341 11.12 -27.14 4.90
CA GLU A 341 11.66 -28.39 5.46
C GLU A 341 12.16 -28.27 6.91
N ASN A 342 11.55 -27.40 7.70
CA ASN A 342 11.95 -27.15 9.09
C ASN A 342 10.93 -27.69 10.11
N GLY A 343 9.94 -28.47 9.67
CA GLY A 343 8.87 -29.01 10.50
C GLY A 343 7.67 -28.08 10.74
N THR A 344 7.68 -26.87 10.16
CA THR A 344 6.58 -25.91 10.30
C THR A 344 5.52 -26.12 9.23
N VAL A 345 4.26 -26.28 9.66
CA VAL A 345 3.12 -26.30 8.75
C VAL A 345 2.46 -24.92 8.78
N THR A 346 2.63 -24.16 7.71
CA THR A 346 1.89 -22.90 7.52
C THR A 346 0.43 -23.19 7.20
N LYS A 347 -0.44 -22.19 7.38
CA LYS A 347 -1.86 -22.38 7.10
C LYS A 347 -2.15 -22.49 5.60
N GLU A 348 -1.32 -21.87 4.77
CA GLU A 348 -1.35 -22.03 3.32
C GLU A 348 -0.98 -23.46 2.91
N MET A 349 -0.01 -24.09 3.58
CA MET A 349 0.30 -25.51 3.40
C MET A 349 -0.84 -26.41 3.89
N GLU A 350 -1.47 -26.10 5.02
CA GLU A 350 -2.64 -26.84 5.49
C GLU A 350 -3.78 -26.79 4.45
N PHE A 351 -4.04 -25.61 3.89
CA PHE A 351 -5.03 -25.43 2.82
C PHE A 351 -4.65 -26.21 1.55
N ALA A 352 -3.39 -26.10 1.11
CA ALA A 352 -2.86 -26.83 -0.04
C ALA A 352 -2.94 -28.36 0.15
N SER A 353 -2.72 -28.83 1.37
CA SER A 353 -2.77 -30.25 1.74
C SER A 353 -4.16 -30.86 1.61
N ASN A 354 -5.20 -30.09 1.30
CA ASN A 354 -6.57 -30.59 1.21
C ASN A 354 -7.22 -30.38 -0.15
N LEU A 355 -6.51 -29.80 -1.13
CA LEU A 355 -7.07 -29.50 -2.44
C LEU A 355 -6.48 -30.37 -3.57
N PRO A 356 -7.32 -30.80 -4.54
CA PRO A 356 -6.86 -31.53 -5.72
C PRO A 356 -5.92 -30.65 -6.56
N GLY A 357 -4.87 -31.24 -7.12
CA GLY A 357 -3.88 -30.51 -7.95
C GLY A 357 -2.92 -29.59 -7.17
N TRP A 358 -3.13 -29.36 -5.87
CA TRP A 358 -2.19 -28.62 -5.03
C TRP A 358 -1.08 -29.53 -4.51
N ARG A 359 0.15 -29.02 -4.46
CA ARG A 359 1.37 -29.74 -4.08
C ARG A 359 2.22 -28.86 -3.18
N ILE A 360 2.70 -29.45 -2.10
CA ILE A 360 3.74 -28.85 -1.24
C ILE A 360 5.08 -29.40 -1.71
N MET A 361 6.01 -28.51 -2.02
CA MET A 361 7.29 -28.85 -2.62
C MET A 361 8.44 -28.19 -1.88
N THR A 362 9.41 -29.00 -1.51
CA THR A 362 10.69 -28.57 -0.95
C THR A 362 11.61 -28.00 -2.03
N GLU A 363 12.68 -27.32 -1.62
CA GLU A 363 13.62 -26.74 -2.57
C GLU A 363 14.38 -27.76 -3.45
N ASP A 364 14.59 -28.98 -2.94
CA ASP A 364 15.17 -30.10 -3.68
C ASP A 364 14.15 -30.89 -4.53
N GLY A 365 12.88 -30.47 -4.53
CA GLY A 365 11.84 -31.00 -5.42
C GLY A 365 11.09 -32.21 -4.86
N LYS A 366 11.23 -32.50 -3.57
CA LYS A 366 10.40 -33.49 -2.89
C LYS A 366 8.98 -32.97 -2.78
N ILE A 367 8.03 -33.79 -3.20
CA ILE A 367 6.61 -33.44 -3.20
C ILE A 367 5.88 -34.26 -2.15
N PHE A 368 5.12 -33.57 -1.32
CA PHE A 368 4.15 -34.19 -0.43
C PHE A 368 2.80 -34.26 -1.15
N LYS A 369 2.36 -35.48 -1.49
CA LYS A 369 1.04 -35.73 -2.08
C LYS A 369 0.01 -35.93 -0.98
N ASN A 370 -1.18 -35.38 -1.18
CA ASN A 370 -2.32 -35.61 -0.31
C ASN A 370 -2.93 -37.01 -0.55
N ASN A 371 -3.23 -37.75 0.52
CA ASN A 371 -3.91 -39.06 0.49
C ASN A 371 -5.43 -38.96 0.78
N SER A 372 -6.00 -37.75 0.86
CA SER A 372 -7.42 -37.57 1.21
C SER A 372 -8.36 -37.98 0.08
N THR A 373 -9.03 -39.13 0.23
CA THR A 373 -10.06 -39.66 -0.68
C THR A 373 -11.41 -38.95 -0.57
N THR A 374 -11.63 -38.13 0.47
CA THR A 374 -12.93 -37.53 0.78
C THR A 374 -13.31 -36.40 -0.18
N LEU A 375 -12.35 -35.69 -0.78
CA LEU A 375 -12.62 -34.58 -1.70
C LEU A 375 -12.78 -34.99 -3.18
N GLN A 376 -12.36 -36.20 -3.55
CA GLN A 376 -12.51 -36.67 -4.93
C GLN A 376 -13.99 -36.76 -5.33
N ILE A 377 -14.86 -37.10 -4.37
CA ILE A 377 -16.30 -37.27 -4.56
C ILE A 377 -17.00 -35.91 -4.87
N CYS A 378 -16.58 -34.80 -4.25
CA CYS A 378 -17.16 -33.48 -4.53
C CYS A 378 -16.73 -32.90 -5.89
N ILE A 379 -15.59 -33.33 -6.43
CA ILE A 379 -15.09 -32.89 -7.74
C ILE A 379 -15.90 -33.55 -8.86
N ASP A 380 -16.25 -34.82 -8.70
CA ASP A 380 -16.96 -35.59 -9.70
C ASP A 380 -18.42 -35.08 -9.86
N GLU A 381 -19.13 -34.77 -8.77
CA GLU A 381 -20.49 -34.19 -8.82
C GLU A 381 -20.52 -32.76 -9.43
N TYR A 382 -19.51 -31.92 -9.20
CA TYR A 382 -19.44 -30.55 -9.72
C TYR A 382 -18.93 -30.44 -11.16
N SER A 383 -18.24 -31.48 -11.66
CA SER A 383 -17.68 -31.48 -13.01
C SER A 383 -18.76 -31.50 -14.12
N GLU A 384 -19.92 -32.10 -13.85
CA GLU A 384 -21.07 -32.12 -14.77
C GLU A 384 -21.76 -30.76 -14.90
N GLU A 385 -21.89 -30.00 -13.80
CA GLU A 385 -22.46 -28.63 -13.82
C GLU A 385 -21.52 -27.62 -14.51
N ILE A 386 -20.21 -27.74 -14.33
CA ILE A 386 -19.22 -26.89 -15.00
C ILE A 386 -19.19 -27.17 -16.50
N ALA A 387 -19.32 -28.42 -16.95
CA ALA A 387 -19.42 -28.76 -18.37
C ALA A 387 -20.66 -28.13 -19.04
N SER A 388 -21.75 -27.98 -18.28
CA SER A 388 -22.97 -27.28 -18.70
C SER A 388 -22.81 -25.75 -18.73
N PHE A 389 -22.14 -25.17 -17.72
CA PHE A 389 -21.89 -23.73 -17.61
C PHE A 389 -20.83 -23.21 -18.62
N LEU A 390 -19.81 -24.02 -18.94
CA LEU A 390 -18.82 -23.70 -19.97
C LEU A 390 -19.39 -23.78 -21.39
N LYS A 391 -20.40 -24.63 -21.61
CA LYS A 391 -21.16 -24.65 -22.89
C LYS A 391 -22.03 -23.42 -23.11
N THR A 392 -22.55 -22.82 -22.03
CA THR A 392 -23.43 -21.64 -22.09
C THR A 392 -22.69 -20.31 -22.07
N SER A 393 -21.42 -20.29 -21.64
CA SER A 393 -20.54 -19.11 -21.66
C SER A 393 -19.75 -18.92 -22.96
N GLN A 394 -19.89 -19.82 -23.94
CA GLN A 394 -19.53 -19.53 -25.33
C GLN A 394 -20.60 -18.65 -26.00
N ILE A 395 -20.66 -17.38 -25.61
CA ILE A 395 -21.17 -16.33 -26.49
C ILE A 395 -20.01 -15.92 -27.40
N SER A 396 -20.22 -16.23 -28.68
CA SER A 396 -19.42 -15.97 -29.87
C SER A 396 -18.11 -15.17 -29.72
N SER A 397 -17.03 -15.85 -30.04
CA SER A 397 -15.95 -15.27 -30.84
C SER A 397 -16.54 -14.68 -32.14
N HIS A 398 -16.77 -13.37 -32.18
CA HIS A 398 -16.76 -12.66 -33.45
C HIS A 398 -15.30 -12.39 -33.84
N THR A 399 -14.67 -13.44 -34.38
CA THR A 399 -13.65 -13.29 -35.42
C THR A 399 -14.35 -12.82 -36.68
N GLU A 400 -14.34 -11.51 -36.94
CA GLU A 400 -14.44 -10.96 -38.28
C GLU A 400 -13.91 -9.52 -38.28
N LEU A 401 -12.62 -9.39 -38.59
CA LEU A 401 -12.01 -8.31 -39.37
C LEU A 401 -10.51 -8.63 -39.47
N PHE A 402 -10.01 -8.69 -40.70
CA PHE A 402 -8.64 -9.01 -41.14
C PHE A 402 -8.29 -10.50 -41.33
N SER A 403 -8.89 -11.13 -42.35
CA SER A 403 -8.10 -11.88 -43.34
C SER A 403 -8.98 -12.26 -44.53
N THR A 404 -8.62 -11.86 -45.75
CA THR A 404 -8.82 -12.70 -46.94
C THR A 404 -7.91 -12.20 -48.05
N SER A 405 -7.02 -13.07 -48.49
CA SER A 405 -6.32 -12.98 -49.76
C SER A 405 -6.74 -14.17 -50.63
N GLY A 406 -7.23 -13.89 -51.84
CA GLY A 406 -7.00 -14.73 -53.03
C GLY A 406 -8.13 -15.65 -53.50
N ASN A 407 -8.87 -15.17 -54.52
CA ASN A 407 -9.35 -15.81 -55.78
C ASN A 407 -10.03 -17.21 -55.73
N PHE A 408 -11.16 -17.49 -56.41
CA PHE A 408 -11.45 -17.34 -57.85
C PHE A 408 -12.96 -17.53 -58.13
N ALA A 409 -13.47 -16.81 -59.16
CA ALA A 409 -14.65 -17.06 -60.03
C ALA A 409 -16.04 -17.31 -59.37
N SER A 410 -17.16 -16.69 -59.77
CA SER A 410 -17.65 -16.35 -61.11
C SER A 410 -18.91 -15.44 -61.01
N THR A 411 -19.14 -14.61 -62.03
CA THR A 411 -20.44 -14.12 -62.60
C THR A 411 -21.58 -13.78 -61.62
N GLU A 412 -22.13 -12.56 -61.54
CA GLU A 412 -22.80 -11.81 -62.62
C GLU A 412 -23.13 -10.36 -62.16
N ALA A 413 -23.35 -9.49 -63.15
CA ALA A 413 -23.60 -8.04 -63.15
C ALA A 413 -24.67 -7.53 -62.14
N ILE A 414 -24.78 -6.25 -61.76
CA ILE A 414 -25.19 -5.09 -62.59
C ILE A 414 -25.00 -3.74 -61.81
N SER A 415 -24.41 -2.74 -62.49
CA SER A 415 -24.54 -1.25 -62.44
C SER A 415 -24.36 -0.44 -61.14
N ALA A 416 -23.37 0.48 -61.09
CA ALA A 416 -23.51 1.96 -61.26
C ALA A 416 -23.65 2.68 -59.89
N GLU A 417 -23.06 3.81 -59.51
CA GLU A 417 -22.32 4.90 -60.18
C GLU A 417 -21.53 5.67 -59.08
N VAL A 418 -20.21 5.80 -59.29
CA VAL A 418 -19.42 7.05 -59.26
C VAL A 418 -20.01 8.29 -58.55
N THR A 419 -19.25 8.85 -57.59
CA THR A 419 -18.74 10.23 -57.68
C THR A 419 -17.45 10.40 -56.88
N ASN A 420 -16.43 10.89 -57.58
CA ASN A 420 -15.07 11.21 -57.16
C ASN A 420 -15.01 12.53 -56.39
N GLU A 421 -13.96 12.70 -55.58
CA GLU A 421 -12.97 13.79 -55.59
C GLU A 421 -12.24 13.83 -54.23
N SER A 422 -10.95 14.11 -54.08
CA SER A 422 -9.76 14.07 -54.92
C SER A 422 -8.55 14.17 -53.96
N GLN A 423 -7.46 13.49 -54.30
CA GLN A 423 -6.17 13.56 -53.61
C GLN A 423 -5.36 14.77 -54.08
N THR A 424 -4.52 15.31 -53.20
CA THR A 424 -3.25 15.93 -53.62
C THR A 424 -2.14 15.63 -52.62
N THR A 425 -1.14 14.90 -53.10
CA THR A 425 0.21 14.69 -52.56
C THR A 425 1.13 15.84 -52.96
N VAL A 426 2.06 16.26 -52.08
CA VAL A 426 3.30 16.97 -52.49
C VAL A 426 4.48 16.50 -51.63
N SER A 427 5.62 16.40 -52.31
CA SER A 427 6.90 15.74 -52.04
C SER A 427 7.96 16.58 -51.31
N LEU A 428 9.02 15.88 -50.89
CA LEU A 428 10.29 16.32 -50.31
C LEU A 428 11.08 17.31 -51.20
N GLU A 429 11.74 18.29 -50.56
CA GLU A 429 12.89 19.01 -51.13
C GLU A 429 13.93 19.43 -50.07
N GLN A 430 15.19 19.42 -50.50
CA GLN A 430 16.44 19.61 -49.76
C GLN A 430 16.78 21.10 -49.52
N ILE A 431 17.57 21.43 -48.48
CA ILE A 431 18.27 22.73 -48.36
C ILE A 431 19.71 22.50 -47.83
N PRO A 432 20.74 23.27 -48.29
CA PRO A 432 22.13 22.84 -48.34
C PRO A 432 23.06 23.44 -47.26
N ASP A 433 24.29 22.93 -47.29
CA ASP A 433 25.46 23.20 -46.44
C ASP A 433 26.29 24.42 -46.94
N ALA A 434 26.82 25.26 -46.04
CA ALA A 434 28.01 26.09 -46.27
C ALA A 434 28.53 26.80 -44.99
N SER A 435 29.85 26.83 -44.89
CA SER A 435 30.71 27.06 -43.72
C SER A 435 31.35 28.46 -43.61
N THR A 436 31.78 28.82 -42.38
CA THR A 436 32.95 29.67 -41.98
C THR A 436 32.93 31.18 -42.31
N LYS A 437 33.38 32.16 -41.48
CA LYS A 437 34.53 32.25 -40.54
C LYS A 437 34.47 33.57 -39.72
N GLN A 438 34.99 33.55 -38.47
CA GLN A 438 35.70 34.62 -37.71
C GLN A 438 34.94 35.91 -37.31
N ARG A 439 35.10 36.57 -36.15
CA ARG A 439 36.05 36.50 -35.00
C ARG A 439 35.51 37.38 -33.85
N GLU A 440 35.83 36.99 -32.60
CA GLU A 440 36.14 37.81 -31.38
C GLU A 440 35.11 38.91 -30.94
N ASP A 441 34.49 38.87 -29.76
CA ASP A 441 35.11 39.03 -28.43
C ASP A 441 34.39 38.30 -27.27
N SER A 442 35.17 38.07 -26.22
CA SER A 442 35.02 37.17 -25.07
C SER A 442 34.46 37.82 -23.80
N ILE A 443 34.15 36.98 -22.80
CA ILE A 443 34.32 37.10 -21.32
C ILE A 443 33.16 36.35 -20.63
N ASN A 444 33.31 35.45 -19.67
CA ASN A 444 34.30 34.39 -19.37
C ASN A 444 33.58 33.42 -18.42
N THR A 445 33.56 32.13 -18.76
CA THR A 445 33.24 31.01 -17.87
C THR A 445 34.55 30.31 -17.57
N GLU A 446 34.97 30.26 -16.31
CA GLU A 446 36.12 29.43 -15.91
C GLU A 446 35.64 28.16 -15.19
N THR A 447 35.87 27.06 -15.89
CA THR A 447 35.98 25.71 -15.36
C THR A 447 37.47 25.47 -15.13
N TYR A 448 37.90 25.10 -13.91
CA TYR A 448 39.27 24.66 -13.66
C TYR A 448 39.33 23.17 -13.38
N LEU A 449 40.14 22.47 -14.18
CA LEU A 449 40.48 21.07 -14.12
C LEU A 449 41.63 20.79 -13.14
N LEU A 450 41.62 19.55 -12.68
CA LEU A 450 42.62 18.81 -11.90
C LEU A 450 44.07 18.99 -12.35
N GLN A 451 44.98 19.14 -11.37
CA GLN A 451 46.32 18.56 -11.45
C GLN A 451 46.70 17.84 -10.15
N ASN A 452 47.25 16.65 -10.34
CA ASN A 452 47.78 15.75 -9.33
C ASN A 452 49.00 16.34 -8.62
N SER A 453 49.06 16.18 -7.31
CA SER A 453 50.31 15.97 -6.59
C SER A 453 50.09 14.85 -5.57
N ALA A 454 50.69 13.69 -5.86
CA ALA A 454 50.74 12.57 -4.95
C ALA A 454 51.58 12.92 -3.72
N THR A 455 50.99 12.85 -2.53
CA THR A 455 51.73 12.69 -1.28
C THR A 455 50.84 12.00 -0.24
N THR A 456 51.12 10.71 -0.09
CA THR A 456 50.98 9.86 1.11
C THR A 456 49.77 10.06 2.03
N LEU A 457 48.88 9.07 1.97
CA LEU A 457 47.83 8.70 2.93
C LEU A 457 48.20 8.95 4.40
N THR A 458 47.41 9.79 5.06
CA THR A 458 46.93 9.52 6.43
C THR A 458 45.43 9.82 6.47
N THR A 459 44.66 8.82 6.89
CA THR A 459 43.22 8.88 7.09
C THR A 459 42.87 9.90 8.17
N LEU A 460 42.40 11.08 7.77
CA LEU A 460 41.63 11.96 8.65
C LEU A 460 40.15 11.55 8.57
N GLU A 461 39.68 10.89 9.61
CA GLU A 461 38.25 10.69 9.85
C GLU A 461 37.55 12.05 9.82
N LYS A 462 36.62 12.23 8.87
CA LYS A 462 35.67 13.36 8.92
C LYS A 462 34.76 13.10 10.12
N THR A 463 34.97 13.85 11.20
CA THR A 463 34.05 13.90 12.34
C THR A 463 32.67 14.38 11.86
N ASP A 464 31.65 13.52 11.98
CA ASP A 464 30.25 13.86 11.72
C ASP A 464 29.83 14.95 12.72
N SER A 465 29.64 16.19 12.24
CA SER A 465 29.44 17.40 13.07
C SER A 465 28.03 17.53 13.68
N ASN A 466 27.29 16.43 13.78
CA ASN A 466 25.92 16.43 14.30
C ASN A 466 25.94 16.31 15.84
N PRO A 467 25.54 17.35 16.59
CA PRO A 467 25.63 17.36 18.05
C PRO A 467 24.74 16.30 18.71
N TRP A 468 23.66 15.87 18.05
CA TRP A 468 22.75 14.84 18.56
C TRP A 468 23.31 13.42 18.46
N LYS A 469 24.41 13.20 17.73
CA LYS A 469 25.07 11.90 17.59
C LYS A 469 26.14 11.62 18.66
N THR A 470 26.01 12.25 19.82
CA THR A 470 26.90 12.08 20.97
C THR A 470 26.23 11.22 22.05
N CYS A 471 27.02 10.48 22.82
CA CYS A 471 26.47 9.70 23.93
C CYS A 471 26.10 10.62 25.11
N PRO A 472 24.93 10.40 25.74
CA PRO A 472 24.46 11.24 26.84
C PRO A 472 25.06 10.80 28.17
N GLU A 473 25.23 11.74 29.09
CA GLU A 473 25.58 11.47 30.50
C GLU A 473 24.34 11.67 31.39
N PRO A 474 24.13 10.84 32.43
CA PRO A 474 22.98 10.95 33.31
C PRO A 474 23.04 12.22 34.18
N GLY A 475 21.86 12.73 34.59
CA GLY A 475 21.75 13.86 35.51
C GLY A 475 22.13 15.24 34.93
N GLN A 476 22.41 15.35 33.63
CA GLN A 476 22.71 16.62 32.95
C GLN A 476 21.48 17.43 32.52
N GLY A 477 20.37 17.32 33.26
CA GLY A 477 19.12 18.06 33.00
C GLY A 477 18.58 17.90 31.57
N PRO A 478 18.59 18.95 30.72
CA PRO A 478 18.08 18.84 29.34
C PRO A 478 18.81 17.79 28.50
N GLN A 479 20.13 17.67 28.69
CA GLN A 479 20.96 16.76 27.90
C GLN A 479 20.85 15.29 28.33
N SER A 480 20.28 15.00 29.51
CA SER A 480 19.90 13.63 29.92
C SER A 480 18.42 13.33 29.64
N THR A 481 17.72 14.24 28.95
CA THR A 481 16.30 14.10 28.59
C THR A 481 16.15 13.83 27.09
N PHE A 482 15.66 12.65 26.76
CA PHE A 482 15.33 12.23 25.41
C PHE A 482 13.94 12.71 25.02
N LEU A 483 13.83 13.23 23.80
CA LEU A 483 12.59 13.68 23.21
C LEU A 483 12.27 12.83 21.98
N SER A 484 11.08 12.24 21.96
CA SER A 484 10.57 11.47 20.83
C SER A 484 9.13 11.84 20.49
N ALA A 485 8.57 11.23 19.46
CA ALA A 485 7.17 11.40 19.07
C ALA A 485 6.46 10.04 19.01
N LEU A 486 5.18 10.02 19.39
CA LEU A 486 4.26 8.96 19.03
C LEU A 486 3.85 9.20 17.57
N VAL A 487 4.49 8.46 16.68
CA VAL A 487 4.24 8.57 15.25
C VAL A 487 3.03 7.71 14.89
N ASP A 488 1.98 8.38 14.42
CA ASP A 488 0.75 7.77 13.89
C ASP A 488 0.30 8.52 12.63
N GLY A 489 -0.50 7.91 11.77
CA GLY A 489 -0.99 8.50 10.53
C GLY A 489 0.01 8.48 9.35
N ARG A 490 -0.31 9.24 8.30
CA ARG A 490 0.34 9.16 6.98
C ARG A 490 1.54 10.09 6.81
N LEU A 491 2.14 10.15 5.61
CA LEU A 491 3.40 10.86 5.38
C LEU A 491 3.49 12.26 5.99
N GLY A 492 2.53 13.16 5.71
CA GLY A 492 2.57 14.53 6.26
C GLY A 492 2.66 14.54 7.79
N ASN A 493 1.94 13.63 8.41
CA ASN A 493 1.87 13.41 9.85
C ASN A 493 3.23 12.97 10.43
N VAL A 494 3.91 12.05 9.75
CA VAL A 494 5.28 11.62 10.10
C VAL A 494 6.30 12.75 9.91
N VAL A 495 6.21 13.53 8.82
CA VAL A 495 7.09 14.70 8.58
C VAL A 495 6.93 15.73 9.71
N TRP A 496 5.70 16.02 10.12
CA TRP A 496 5.44 16.97 11.19
C TRP A 496 5.85 16.44 12.58
N SER A 497 5.84 15.12 12.78
CA SER A 497 6.40 14.50 13.99
C SER A 497 7.91 14.71 14.07
N TYR A 498 8.61 14.50 12.95
CA TYR A 498 10.04 14.77 12.82
C TYR A 498 10.37 16.24 13.10
N LEU A 499 9.67 17.17 12.42
CA LEU A 499 9.89 18.61 12.58
C LEU A 499 9.62 19.07 14.01
N SER A 500 8.56 18.56 14.65
CA SER A 500 8.22 18.92 16.03
C SER A 500 9.32 18.51 17.01
N VAL A 501 9.83 17.27 16.87
CA VAL A 501 10.93 16.77 17.71
C VAL A 501 12.21 17.55 17.47
N ALA A 502 12.58 17.80 16.20
CA ALA A 502 13.76 18.58 15.85
C ALA A 502 13.70 20.00 16.42
N MET A 503 12.57 20.68 16.22
CA MET A 503 12.35 22.05 16.68
C MET A 503 12.40 22.15 18.21
N ALA A 504 11.64 21.32 18.92
CA ALA A 504 11.61 21.35 20.38
C ALA A 504 12.98 20.97 20.97
N ALA A 505 13.69 20.01 20.38
CA ALA A 505 15.04 19.68 20.81
C ALA A 505 16.02 20.86 20.68
N LYS A 506 15.94 21.64 19.59
CA LYS A 506 16.76 22.85 19.43
C LYS A 506 16.38 23.95 20.43
N ILE A 507 15.08 24.19 20.64
CA ILE A 507 14.60 25.27 21.52
C ILE A 507 14.93 25.01 22.99
N TYR A 508 14.72 23.78 23.45
CA TYR A 508 14.89 23.42 24.87
C TYR A 508 16.19 22.69 25.16
N ASN A 509 17.09 22.60 24.17
CA ASN A 509 18.36 21.91 24.26
C ASN A 509 18.20 20.44 24.76
N LEU A 510 17.21 19.73 24.22
CA LEU A 510 16.93 18.32 24.52
C LEU A 510 17.60 17.39 23.50
N ARG A 511 17.63 16.09 23.78
CA ARG A 511 18.15 15.08 22.84
C ARG A 511 17.04 14.45 22.00
N PRO A 512 16.93 14.77 20.70
CA PRO A 512 15.90 14.17 19.87
C PRO A 512 16.29 12.74 19.49
N VAL A 513 15.34 11.82 19.59
CA VAL A 513 15.47 10.44 19.13
C VAL A 513 14.16 9.98 18.48
N LEU A 514 14.26 9.22 17.39
CA LEU A 514 13.12 8.57 16.73
C LEU A 514 13.40 7.09 16.54
N THR A 515 12.37 6.28 16.31
CA THR A 515 12.59 4.88 15.95
C THR A 515 13.22 4.75 14.57
N ALA A 516 14.00 3.69 14.33
CA ALA A 516 14.54 3.38 13.02
C ALA A 516 13.43 3.27 11.97
N SER A 517 12.30 2.65 12.34
CA SER A 517 11.13 2.54 11.47
C SER A 517 10.58 3.90 11.01
N THR A 518 10.58 4.92 11.87
CA THR A 518 10.10 6.27 11.53
C THR A 518 11.03 6.94 10.53
N VAL A 519 12.34 6.92 10.82
CA VAL A 519 13.36 7.55 9.96
C VAL A 519 13.44 6.82 8.62
N GLU A 520 13.35 5.50 8.63
CA GLU A 520 13.33 4.68 7.43
C GLU A 520 12.07 4.91 6.59
N PHE A 521 10.90 5.05 7.21
CA PHE A 521 9.69 5.44 6.49
C PHE A 521 9.85 6.79 5.77
N LEU A 522 10.38 7.81 6.43
CA LEU A 522 10.64 9.11 5.83
C LEU A 522 11.65 9.03 4.68
N HIS A 523 12.71 8.24 4.88
CA HIS A 523 13.71 8.02 3.85
C HIS A 523 13.09 7.30 2.65
N GLN A 524 12.50 6.13 2.85
CA GLN A 524 11.91 5.32 1.79
C GLN A 524 10.86 6.11 1.01
N SER A 525 10.02 6.88 1.72
CA SER A 525 8.93 7.65 1.10
C SER A 525 9.38 8.91 0.37
N VAL A 526 10.29 9.73 0.91
CA VAL A 526 10.43 11.10 0.37
C VAL A 526 11.77 11.82 0.55
N PHE A 527 12.52 11.59 1.63
CA PHE A 527 13.74 12.36 1.93
C PHE A 527 15.03 11.55 1.77
N GLU A 528 16.15 12.24 1.51
CA GLU A 528 17.48 11.63 1.51
C GLU A 528 17.89 11.27 2.94
N GLN A 529 18.35 10.03 3.16
CA GLN A 529 18.68 9.54 4.50
C GLN A 529 19.76 10.41 5.17
N SER A 530 20.73 10.89 4.38
CA SER A 530 21.83 11.75 4.85
C SER A 530 21.39 13.14 5.31
N SER A 531 20.19 13.57 4.90
CA SER A 531 19.62 14.85 5.30
C SER A 531 18.94 14.79 6.66
N LEU A 532 18.37 13.63 7.03
CA LEU A 532 17.67 13.42 8.30
C LEU A 532 18.68 13.35 9.47
N LYS A 533 18.75 14.41 10.29
CA LYS A 533 19.74 14.56 11.37
C LYS A 533 19.37 13.91 12.70
N ILE A 534 18.09 13.74 13.02
CA ILE A 534 17.69 13.08 14.28
C ILE A 534 18.23 11.63 14.30
N PRO A 535 19.02 11.23 15.32
CA PRO A 535 19.49 9.86 15.46
C PRO A 535 18.35 8.90 15.78
N THR A 536 18.52 7.63 15.39
CA THR A 536 17.57 6.58 15.77
C THR A 536 17.85 6.07 17.17
N ILE A 537 16.80 5.65 17.89
CA ILE A 537 16.90 5.03 19.22
C ILE A 537 17.86 3.83 19.15
N GLU A 538 17.67 2.98 18.15
CA GLU A 538 18.45 1.76 17.93
C GLU A 538 19.92 2.06 17.63
N TRP A 539 20.19 3.12 16.86
CA TRP A 539 21.56 3.55 16.58
C TRP A 539 22.23 4.06 17.85
N LEU A 540 21.53 4.88 18.64
CA LEU A 540 22.09 5.47 19.86
C LEU A 540 22.28 4.42 20.95
N ASP A 541 21.32 3.50 21.14
CA ASP A 541 21.42 2.36 22.06
C ASP A 541 22.70 1.56 21.79
N LYS A 542 22.92 1.23 20.51
CA LYS A 542 24.11 0.49 20.08
C LYS A 542 25.39 1.31 20.20
N LYS A 543 25.37 2.57 19.79
CA LYS A 543 26.56 3.44 19.79
C LYS A 543 27.06 3.70 21.21
N CYS A 544 26.14 3.80 22.17
CA CYS A 544 26.43 4.14 23.56
C CYS A 544 26.41 2.94 24.50
N ASN A 545 26.38 1.71 23.97
CA ASN A 545 26.37 0.45 24.73
C ASN A 545 25.29 0.43 25.83
N MET A 546 24.07 0.82 25.47
CA MET A 546 22.94 0.88 26.39
C MET A 546 22.11 -0.44 26.40
N ASP A 547 22.50 -1.46 25.63
CA ASP A 547 21.91 -2.82 25.63
C ASP A 547 20.36 -2.86 25.54
N GLY A 548 19.77 -2.02 24.70
CA GLY A 548 18.32 -1.94 24.49
C GLY A 548 17.57 -1.15 25.56
N TRP A 549 18.29 -0.53 26.50
CA TRP A 549 17.71 0.24 27.59
C TRP A 549 16.94 1.47 27.07
N LEU A 550 17.44 2.20 26.07
CA LEU A 550 16.74 3.37 25.53
C LEU A 550 15.46 2.96 24.83
N MET A 551 15.48 1.84 24.09
CA MET A 551 14.26 1.28 23.51
C MET A 551 13.26 0.85 24.60
N ASN A 552 13.71 0.23 25.69
CA ASN A 552 12.84 -0.10 26.82
C ASN A 552 12.26 1.14 27.50
N LEU A 553 13.07 2.21 27.65
CA LEU A 553 12.59 3.48 28.17
C LEU A 553 11.56 4.10 27.22
N TYR A 554 11.79 4.05 25.91
CA TYR A 554 10.80 4.44 24.93
C TYR A 554 9.53 3.60 25.07
N LEU A 555 9.59 2.27 25.16
CA LEU A 555 8.39 1.43 25.25
C LEU A 555 7.66 1.50 26.60
N ASN A 556 8.25 2.12 27.62
CA ASN A 556 7.66 2.21 28.94
C ASN A 556 6.33 2.99 28.92
N LYS A 557 5.26 2.36 29.44
CA LYS A 557 3.91 2.95 29.50
C LYS A 557 3.81 4.15 30.45
N ASN A 558 4.74 4.27 31.40
CA ASN A 558 4.80 5.40 32.35
C ASN A 558 5.56 6.60 31.79
N THR A 559 6.06 6.54 30.57
CA THR A 559 6.74 7.66 29.91
C THR A 559 5.77 8.84 29.73
N THR A 560 6.19 10.05 30.07
CA THR A 560 5.36 11.24 29.89
C THR A 560 5.02 11.43 28.42
N VAL A 561 3.72 11.49 28.14
CA VAL A 561 3.18 11.81 26.82
C VAL A 561 2.60 13.22 26.85
N LEU A 562 3.25 14.13 26.13
CA LEU A 562 2.88 15.54 26.04
C LEU A 562 1.73 15.74 25.05
N GLN A 563 0.65 16.33 25.56
CA GLN A 563 -0.53 16.69 24.78
C GLN A 563 -0.68 18.20 24.54
N SER A 564 0.09 19.04 25.24
CA SER A 564 0.02 20.50 25.12
C SER A 564 1.38 21.20 25.33
N LYS A 565 1.45 22.49 24.96
CA LYS A 565 2.59 23.38 25.24
C LYS A 565 2.89 23.47 26.74
N SER A 566 1.84 23.60 27.56
CA SER A 566 1.98 23.83 29.00
C SER A 566 2.62 22.64 29.70
N MET A 567 2.28 21.41 29.27
CA MET A 567 2.90 20.21 29.80
C MET A 567 4.40 20.17 29.49
N LEU A 568 4.83 20.63 28.31
CA LEU A 568 6.26 20.69 28.02
C LEU A 568 6.99 21.63 28.99
N PHE A 569 6.45 22.83 29.23
CA PHE A 569 7.08 23.75 30.18
C PHE A 569 7.19 23.15 31.57
N GLU A 570 6.14 22.48 32.05
CA GLU A 570 6.16 21.77 33.34
C GLU A 570 7.22 20.65 33.37
N GLU A 571 7.39 19.91 32.26
CA GLU A 571 8.46 18.90 32.16
C GLU A 571 9.86 19.53 32.12
N MET A 572 10.00 20.75 31.58
CA MET A 572 11.26 21.51 31.56
C MET A 572 11.60 22.12 32.92
N GLU A 573 10.61 22.42 33.76
CA GLU A 573 10.84 22.79 35.16
C GLU A 573 11.25 21.60 36.02
N ASN A 574 10.84 20.38 35.62
CA ASN A 574 11.10 19.13 36.33
C ASN A 574 12.09 18.21 35.58
N LEU A 575 13.23 18.76 35.19
CA LEU A 575 14.30 18.00 34.53
C LEU A 575 15.02 17.07 35.51
N PRO A 576 15.47 15.88 35.05
CA PRO A 576 16.11 14.90 35.92
C PRO A 576 17.46 15.42 36.43
N THR A 577 17.63 15.46 37.75
CA THR A 577 18.92 15.74 38.41
C THR A 577 19.79 14.48 38.55
N ASP A 578 19.21 13.30 38.35
CA ASP A 578 19.89 12.01 38.26
C ASP A 578 19.18 11.13 37.22
N GLY A 579 19.94 10.23 36.59
CA GLY A 579 19.43 9.33 35.55
C GLY A 579 19.01 10.03 34.26
N PHE A 580 18.12 9.36 33.54
CA PHE A 580 17.65 9.76 32.21
C PHE A 580 16.13 9.79 32.18
N LYS A 581 15.58 10.66 31.33
CA LYS A 581 14.14 10.83 31.15
C LYS A 581 13.76 10.71 29.68
N MET A 582 12.62 10.10 29.38
CA MET A 582 12.03 10.09 28.04
C MET A 582 10.74 10.90 28.07
N ILE A 583 10.58 11.75 27.06
CA ILE A 583 9.39 12.55 26.83
C ILE A 583 8.91 12.23 25.42
N LYS A 584 7.62 11.93 25.26
CA LYS A 584 7.01 11.66 23.96
C LYS A 584 5.96 12.70 23.62
N TYR A 585 5.95 13.15 22.38
CA TYR A 585 4.87 13.99 21.87
C TYR A 585 3.74 13.16 21.26
N SER A 586 2.49 13.40 21.68
CA SER A 586 1.36 12.61 21.17
C SER A 586 0.84 13.06 19.82
N TYR A 587 0.93 14.34 19.48
CA TYR A 587 0.77 14.88 18.11
C TYR A 587 0.85 16.41 18.15
N PHE A 588 1.73 16.99 17.32
CA PHE A 588 1.72 18.41 16.90
C PHE A 588 1.76 19.43 18.05
N VAL A 589 2.91 20.02 18.36
CA VAL A 589 3.06 20.94 19.51
C VAL A 589 3.49 22.34 19.07
N THR A 590 2.46 23.20 18.90
CA THR A 590 1.96 24.27 19.80
C THR A 590 2.77 25.56 19.82
N ASN A 591 3.88 25.62 19.07
CA ASN A 591 4.68 26.84 18.92
C ASN A 591 4.94 27.16 17.44
N SER A 592 3.89 27.25 16.63
CA SER A 592 4.06 27.62 15.21
C SER A 592 4.78 28.97 15.03
N GLU A 593 4.61 29.89 15.98
CA GLU A 593 5.38 31.14 16.09
C GLU A 593 6.89 30.91 16.21
N GLN A 594 7.31 29.90 16.98
CA GLN A 594 8.73 29.58 17.20
C GLN A 594 9.32 28.72 16.08
N LEU A 595 8.51 28.29 15.10
CA LEU A 595 9.02 27.56 13.94
C LEU A 595 9.84 28.48 13.03
N ILE A 596 9.44 29.74 12.89
CA ILE A 596 10.00 30.68 11.91
C ILE A 596 11.53 30.82 12.02
N PRO A 597 12.13 31.03 13.22
CA PRO A 597 13.57 31.20 13.35
C PRO A 597 14.38 29.97 12.91
N PHE A 598 13.82 28.77 13.13
CA PHE A 598 14.48 27.49 12.85
C PHE A 598 14.09 26.92 11.48
N TRP A 599 13.02 27.41 10.85
CA TRP A 599 12.48 26.82 9.63
C TRP A 599 13.53 26.71 8.52
N ARG A 600 14.34 27.75 8.32
CA ARG A 600 15.40 27.75 7.30
C ARG A 600 16.40 26.61 7.52
N GLU A 601 16.76 26.34 8.76
CA GLU A 601 17.68 25.25 9.11
C GLU A 601 17.00 23.89 8.95
N LEU A 602 15.81 23.72 9.54
CA LEU A 602 15.04 22.47 9.47
C LEU A 602 14.68 22.07 8.04
N LYS A 603 14.39 23.06 7.18
CA LYS A 603 14.15 22.81 5.75
C LYS A 603 15.36 22.21 5.04
N ASN A 604 16.58 22.59 5.44
CA ASN A 604 17.81 22.01 4.88
C ASN A 604 18.03 20.55 5.33
N GLU A 605 17.40 20.13 6.43
CA GLU A 605 17.39 18.73 6.89
C GLU A 605 16.36 17.88 6.13
N LEU A 606 15.42 18.50 5.40
CA LEU A 606 14.38 17.82 4.62
C LEU A 606 14.70 17.83 3.12
N VAL A 607 15.82 17.23 2.74
CA VAL A 607 16.22 17.16 1.33
C VAL A 607 15.40 16.10 0.62
N LEU A 608 14.51 16.50 -0.28
CA LEU A 608 13.76 15.57 -1.12
C LEU A 608 14.71 14.67 -1.93
N LYS A 609 14.31 13.41 -2.11
CA LYS A 609 15.05 12.47 -2.94
C LYS A 609 15.22 12.97 -4.37
N GLU A 610 16.41 12.78 -4.92
CA GLU A 610 16.74 13.35 -6.23
C GLU A 610 15.89 12.76 -7.36
N ASN A 611 15.59 11.46 -7.31
CA ASN A 611 14.71 10.82 -8.30
C ASN A 611 13.28 11.41 -8.29
N LEU A 612 12.73 11.74 -7.11
CA LEU A 612 11.40 12.35 -6.99
C LEU A 612 11.40 13.80 -7.51
N LYS A 613 12.44 14.58 -7.19
CA LYS A 613 12.61 15.94 -7.73
C LYS A 613 12.69 15.91 -9.26
N ILE A 614 13.53 15.02 -9.81
CA ILE A 614 13.72 14.88 -11.25
C ILE A 614 12.40 14.46 -11.91
N ALA A 615 11.69 13.47 -11.37
CA ALA A 615 10.42 13.00 -11.90
C ALA A 615 9.37 14.12 -11.95
N ALA A 616 9.19 14.84 -10.84
CA ALA A 616 8.27 15.98 -10.78
C ALA A 616 8.67 17.07 -11.78
N GLN A 617 9.95 17.42 -11.86
CA GLN A 617 10.44 18.44 -12.80
C GLN A 617 10.27 18.04 -14.27
N ILE A 618 10.48 16.76 -14.62
CA ILE A 618 10.28 16.25 -15.98
C ILE A 618 8.82 16.43 -16.40
N GLU A 619 7.88 15.99 -15.56
CA GLU A 619 6.46 16.11 -15.86
C GLU A 619 6.02 17.58 -15.94
N LEU A 620 6.41 18.42 -14.97
CA LEU A 620 6.10 19.86 -15.02
C LEU A 620 6.63 20.52 -16.29
N ARG A 621 7.87 20.20 -16.70
CA ARG A 621 8.46 20.73 -17.95
C ARG A 621 7.73 20.21 -19.19
N ARG A 622 7.28 18.96 -19.20
CA ARG A 622 6.52 18.37 -20.31
C ARG A 622 5.21 19.11 -20.51
N PHE A 623 4.45 19.33 -19.44
CA PHE A 623 3.21 20.09 -19.50
C PHE A 623 3.45 21.56 -19.85
N SER A 624 4.44 22.20 -19.24
CA SER A 624 4.77 23.59 -19.56
C SER A 624 5.14 23.79 -21.04
N LYS A 625 5.89 22.85 -21.64
CA LYS A 625 6.19 22.89 -23.09
C LYS A 625 4.93 22.82 -23.95
N LEU A 626 4.00 21.90 -23.63
CA LEU A 626 2.74 21.78 -24.35
C LEU A 626 1.95 23.10 -24.31
N TYR A 627 1.84 23.71 -23.12
CA TYR A 627 1.16 24.98 -22.95
C TYR A 627 1.86 26.17 -23.65
N LYS A 628 3.21 26.22 -23.65
CA LYS A 628 3.98 27.26 -24.35
C LYS A 628 3.87 27.17 -25.88
N VAL A 629 3.74 25.97 -26.43
CA VAL A 629 3.49 25.78 -27.88
C VAL A 629 2.13 26.34 -28.27
N ILE A 630 1.14 26.18 -27.40
CA ILE A 630 -0.22 26.70 -27.62
C ILE A 630 -0.26 28.23 -27.43
N ASN A 631 0.38 28.73 -26.37
CA ASN A 631 0.33 30.13 -25.96
C ASN A 631 1.71 30.79 -26.12
N ARG A 632 1.88 31.56 -27.21
CA ARG A 632 3.14 32.24 -27.58
C ARG A 632 3.76 33.03 -26.42
N ASN A 633 4.87 32.50 -25.88
CA ASN A 633 5.99 33.19 -25.24
C ASN A 633 5.78 33.96 -23.91
N TYR A 634 5.21 33.30 -22.90
CA TYR A 634 5.19 33.83 -21.51
C TYR A 634 5.98 32.96 -20.52
N SER A 635 6.52 33.60 -19.48
CA SER A 635 7.08 32.93 -18.30
C SER A 635 5.93 32.48 -17.40
N MET A 636 5.74 31.16 -17.27
CA MET A 636 4.65 30.52 -16.53
C MET A 636 5.12 30.14 -15.12
N GLU A 637 4.25 30.33 -14.13
CA GLU A 637 4.46 29.89 -12.74
C GLU A 637 3.56 28.67 -12.44
N TYR A 638 4.02 27.74 -11.62
CA TYR A 638 3.28 26.55 -11.21
C TYR A 638 2.61 26.79 -9.85
N VAL A 639 1.35 26.39 -9.71
CA VAL A 639 0.58 26.47 -8.46
C VAL A 639 0.18 25.07 -8.05
N GLY A 640 0.73 24.55 -6.95
CA GLY A 640 0.33 23.26 -6.40
C GLY A 640 -1.06 23.38 -5.76
N VAL A 641 -1.99 22.51 -6.11
CA VAL A 641 -3.34 22.49 -5.54
C VAL A 641 -3.55 21.16 -4.85
N HIS A 642 -3.53 21.14 -3.53
CA HIS A 642 -3.76 19.94 -2.74
C HIS A 642 -5.22 19.83 -2.30
N VAL A 643 -5.91 18.85 -2.86
CA VAL A 643 -7.31 18.54 -2.56
C VAL A 643 -7.32 17.31 -1.66
N ARG A 644 -7.72 17.47 -0.40
CA ARG A 644 -7.85 16.37 0.56
C ARG A 644 -9.34 16.09 0.76
N ARG A 645 -9.79 14.85 0.65
CA ARG A 645 -11.20 14.49 0.81
C ARG A 645 -11.37 13.17 1.53
N THR A 646 -11.14 12.05 0.85
CA THR A 646 -11.45 10.65 1.26
C THR A 646 -11.95 10.47 2.71
N ASP A 647 -11.07 10.09 3.63
CA ASP A 647 -11.31 9.93 5.07
C ASP A 647 -11.49 11.29 5.79
N TYR A 648 -10.91 12.35 5.26
CA TYR A 648 -10.86 13.66 5.90
C TYR A 648 -12.22 14.38 5.93
N VAL A 649 -13.11 14.13 4.96
CA VAL A 649 -14.50 14.62 4.98
C VAL A 649 -15.21 14.13 6.25
N HIS A 650 -15.03 12.85 6.58
CA HIS A 650 -15.59 12.28 7.79
C HIS A 650 -14.87 12.80 9.04
N HIS A 651 -13.53 12.85 9.03
CA HIS A 651 -12.74 13.40 10.12
C HIS A 651 -13.17 14.83 10.50
N MET A 652 -13.39 15.71 9.51
CA MET A 652 -13.86 17.08 9.75
C MET A 652 -15.22 17.12 10.43
N ASN A 653 -16.15 16.27 10.00
CA ASN A 653 -17.48 16.19 10.60
C ASN A 653 -17.44 15.70 12.07
N VAL A 654 -16.49 14.84 12.41
CA VAL A 654 -16.35 14.27 13.76
C VAL A 654 -15.56 15.18 14.69
N VAL A 655 -14.39 15.65 14.26
CA VAL A 655 -13.44 16.41 15.10
C VAL A 655 -13.79 17.89 15.17
N HIS A 656 -14.43 18.43 14.13
CA HIS A 656 -14.85 19.82 14.09
C HIS A 656 -16.33 19.95 13.68
N PRO A 657 -17.29 19.46 14.48
CA PRO A 657 -18.71 19.50 14.15
C PRO A 657 -19.18 20.92 13.79
N GLY A 658 -19.96 21.03 12.70
CA GLY A 658 -20.45 22.31 12.17
C GLY A 658 -19.49 23.08 11.26
N SER A 659 -18.27 22.56 11.06
CA SER A 659 -17.30 23.14 10.11
C SER A 659 -17.63 22.78 8.67
N LYS A 660 -17.41 23.71 7.73
CA LYS A 660 -17.53 23.41 6.31
C LYS A 660 -16.33 22.59 5.84
N VAL A 661 -16.58 21.68 4.91
CA VAL A 661 -15.54 21.03 4.11
C VAL A 661 -15.27 21.91 2.89
N ALA A 662 -14.01 22.03 2.46
CA ALA A 662 -13.64 22.80 1.28
C ALA A 662 -14.46 22.36 0.06
N SER A 663 -15.26 23.29 -0.47
CA SER A 663 -16.09 23.04 -1.64
C SER A 663 -15.29 23.38 -2.91
N PRO A 664 -15.82 23.07 -4.10
CA PRO A 664 -15.21 23.53 -5.35
C PRO A 664 -15.05 25.06 -5.39
N ASN A 665 -15.91 25.81 -4.69
CA ASN A 665 -15.88 27.27 -4.67
C ASN A 665 -14.60 27.81 -4.06
N PHE A 666 -14.16 27.30 -2.89
CA PHE A 666 -12.88 27.65 -2.31
C PHE A 666 -11.73 27.55 -3.32
N PHE A 667 -11.60 26.40 -3.98
CA PHE A 667 -10.51 26.18 -4.93
C PHE A 667 -10.62 27.12 -6.13
N HIS A 668 -11.79 27.28 -6.73
CA HIS A 668 -12.00 28.20 -7.85
C HIS A 668 -11.73 29.66 -7.46
N ASN A 669 -12.16 30.08 -6.28
CA ASN A 669 -11.93 31.43 -5.76
C ASN A 669 -10.44 31.68 -5.50
N ALA A 670 -9.75 30.72 -4.88
CA ALA A 670 -8.31 30.81 -4.64
C ALA A 670 -7.50 30.82 -5.96
N MET A 671 -7.88 30.01 -6.94
CA MET A 671 -7.25 29.99 -8.27
C MET A 671 -7.47 31.32 -9.02
N ASN A 672 -8.70 31.84 -9.03
CA ASN A 672 -9.02 33.14 -9.62
C ASN A 672 -8.26 34.28 -8.94
N TRP A 673 -8.23 34.28 -7.61
CA TRP A 673 -7.53 35.32 -6.85
C TRP A 673 -6.03 35.30 -7.16
N LEU A 674 -5.39 34.12 -7.24
CA LEU A 674 -3.98 34.02 -7.61
C LEU A 674 -3.72 34.50 -9.04
N LEU A 675 -4.61 34.21 -10.00
CA LEU A 675 -4.49 34.73 -11.36
C LEU A 675 -4.49 36.27 -11.37
N MET A 676 -5.38 36.89 -10.59
CA MET A 676 -5.47 38.35 -10.46
C MET A 676 -4.25 38.95 -9.77
N GLU A 677 -3.77 38.32 -8.71
CA GLU A 677 -2.63 38.79 -7.91
C GLU A 677 -1.30 38.67 -8.67
N ARG A 678 -1.07 37.52 -9.31
CA ARG A 678 0.20 37.24 -9.99
C ARG A 678 0.33 37.92 -11.34
N LYS A 679 -0.79 38.20 -12.03
CA LYS A 679 -0.82 38.82 -13.37
C LYS A 679 0.12 38.12 -14.36
N LYS A 680 0.25 36.81 -14.24
CA LYS A 680 1.07 35.92 -15.07
C LYS A 680 0.29 34.65 -15.40
N PRO A 681 0.65 33.92 -16.47
CA PRO A 681 0.10 32.60 -16.73
C PRO A 681 0.46 31.64 -15.60
N LEU A 682 -0.56 30.98 -15.04
CA LEU A 682 -0.42 30.00 -13.96
C LEU A 682 -0.86 28.62 -14.46
N LEU A 683 -0.04 27.59 -14.20
CA LEU A 683 -0.43 26.20 -14.38
C LEU A 683 -0.72 25.58 -13.02
N PHE A 684 -1.97 25.14 -12.81
CA PHE A 684 -2.44 24.55 -11.56
C PHE A 684 -2.17 23.05 -11.54
N VAL A 685 -1.22 22.63 -10.71
CA VAL A 685 -0.75 21.26 -10.53
C VAL A 685 -1.56 20.62 -9.40
N VAL A 686 -2.62 19.90 -9.75
CA VAL A 686 -3.58 19.38 -8.80
C VAL A 686 -3.19 17.99 -8.32
N VAL A 687 -3.05 17.82 -7.00
CA VAL A 687 -2.73 16.57 -6.31
C VAL A 687 -3.85 16.25 -5.33
N SER A 688 -4.33 15.01 -5.31
CA SER A 688 -5.54 14.66 -4.55
C SER A 688 -5.62 13.19 -4.20
N ASP A 689 -6.13 12.91 -2.99
CA ASP A 689 -6.57 11.59 -2.54
C ASP A 689 -7.90 11.14 -3.18
N ASP A 690 -8.64 12.08 -3.77
CA ASP A 690 -9.91 11.87 -4.45
C ASP A 690 -9.86 12.49 -5.86
N ARG A 691 -9.14 11.79 -6.74
CA ARG A 691 -8.94 12.18 -8.14
C ARG A 691 -10.24 12.28 -8.93
N ASN A 692 -11.22 11.42 -8.61
CA ASN A 692 -12.50 11.42 -9.32
C ASN A 692 -13.27 12.70 -9.02
N TRP A 693 -13.42 13.05 -7.74
CA TRP A 693 -14.04 14.30 -7.36
C TRP A 693 -13.30 15.49 -7.96
N THR A 694 -11.97 15.46 -7.95
CA THR A 694 -11.11 16.53 -8.48
C THR A 694 -11.29 16.74 -9.98
N LYS A 695 -11.36 15.67 -10.78
CA LYS A 695 -11.63 15.74 -12.23
C LYS A 695 -12.97 16.40 -12.55
N THR A 696 -13.98 16.18 -11.71
CA THR A 696 -15.32 16.73 -11.94
C THR A 696 -15.46 18.16 -11.43
N ASN A 697 -14.77 18.51 -10.33
CA ASN A 697 -15.06 19.73 -9.58
C ASN A 697 -13.96 20.79 -9.65
N ILE A 698 -12.72 20.42 -9.98
CA ILE A 698 -11.55 21.32 -9.93
C ILE A 698 -10.93 21.49 -11.32
N VAL A 699 -10.87 20.41 -12.10
CA VAL A 699 -10.43 20.46 -13.50
C VAL A 699 -11.52 21.14 -14.32
N ASP A 700 -11.36 22.44 -14.49
CA ASP A 700 -12.31 23.33 -15.15
C ASP A 700 -11.64 24.01 -16.34
N LYS A 701 -12.36 24.17 -17.45
CA LYS A 701 -11.86 24.77 -18.70
C LYS A 701 -11.41 26.22 -18.55
N ARG A 702 -11.78 26.90 -17.46
CA ARG A 702 -11.34 28.25 -17.11
C ARG A 702 -9.90 28.32 -16.63
N PHE A 703 -9.33 27.19 -16.19
CA PHE A 703 -8.00 27.13 -15.60
C PHE A 703 -7.11 26.15 -16.37
N ASP A 704 -5.87 26.54 -16.59
CA ASP A 704 -4.83 25.63 -17.07
C ASP A 704 -4.50 24.68 -15.91
N THR A 705 -5.12 23.49 -15.92
CA THR A 705 -5.00 22.49 -14.85
C THR A 705 -4.27 21.25 -15.35
N PHE A 706 -3.47 20.67 -14.46
CA PHE A 706 -2.79 19.41 -14.64
C PHE A 706 -3.01 18.54 -13.40
N LEU A 707 -3.74 17.43 -13.54
CA LEU A 707 -3.95 16.49 -12.45
C LEU A 707 -2.69 15.61 -12.31
N ALA A 708 -1.79 16.03 -11.43
CA ALA A 708 -0.51 15.40 -11.14
C ALA A 708 -0.66 14.26 -10.14
N GLY A 709 0.38 13.42 -10.06
CA GLY A 709 0.35 12.26 -9.18
C GLY A 709 -0.57 11.14 -9.66
N ASP A 710 -0.61 10.05 -8.90
CA ASP A 710 -1.54 8.94 -9.08
C ASP A 710 -2.64 8.93 -7.99
N GLY A 711 -2.56 9.84 -7.00
CA GLY A 711 -3.48 9.96 -5.87
C GLY A 711 -3.37 8.81 -4.87
N ASN A 712 -2.25 8.09 -4.92
CA ASN A 712 -1.97 6.95 -4.07
C ASN A 712 -1.46 7.42 -2.72
N GLU A 713 -2.29 7.29 -1.69
CA GLU A 713 -1.93 7.64 -0.31
C GLU A 713 -0.77 6.78 0.25
N SER A 714 -0.40 5.69 -0.44
CA SER A 714 0.62 4.71 -0.05
C SER A 714 2.01 5.01 -0.65
N ASP A 715 2.09 5.80 -1.72
CA ASP A 715 3.34 6.36 -2.27
C ASP A 715 3.22 7.89 -2.47
N PRO A 716 3.05 8.64 -1.38
CA PRO A 716 2.80 10.07 -1.48
C PRO A 716 4.07 10.90 -1.77
N GLY A 717 5.21 10.26 -2.02
CA GLY A 717 6.50 10.93 -2.23
C GLY A 717 6.52 11.79 -3.48
N LEU A 718 6.03 11.26 -4.60
CA LEU A 718 5.95 12.00 -5.87
C LEU A 718 4.92 13.14 -5.78
N ASP A 719 3.78 12.89 -5.15
CA ASP A 719 2.73 13.88 -4.87
C ASP A 719 3.27 15.07 -4.08
N LEU A 720 4.06 14.80 -3.03
CA LEU A 720 4.70 15.84 -2.24
C LEU A 720 5.78 16.58 -3.05
N ALA A 721 6.53 15.87 -3.89
CA ALA A 721 7.54 16.48 -4.77
C ALA A 721 6.92 17.43 -5.81
N PHE A 722 5.72 17.12 -6.33
CA PHE A 722 4.97 18.05 -7.18
C PHE A 722 4.62 19.34 -6.45
N LEU A 723 4.07 19.25 -5.25
CA LEU A 723 3.73 20.43 -4.44
C LEU A 723 4.97 21.26 -4.11
N ALA A 724 6.06 20.62 -3.71
CA ALA A 724 7.32 21.28 -3.36
C ALA A 724 8.03 21.93 -4.56
N ALA A 725 7.80 21.42 -5.78
CA ALA A 725 8.35 21.99 -7.02
C ALA A 725 7.57 23.21 -7.53
N CYS A 726 6.38 23.50 -6.98
CA CYS A 726 5.55 24.62 -7.39
C CYS A 726 6.03 25.95 -6.79
N ASN A 727 5.66 27.06 -7.44
CA ASN A 727 5.95 28.42 -7.00
C ASN A 727 5.02 28.86 -5.86
N HIS A 728 3.77 28.41 -5.91
CA HIS A 728 2.68 28.77 -5.01
C HIS A 728 1.91 27.51 -4.61
N THR A 729 1.13 27.56 -3.53
CA THR A 729 0.34 26.41 -3.08
C THR A 729 -1.05 26.81 -2.60
N ILE A 730 -2.08 26.12 -3.06
CA ILE A 730 -3.45 26.16 -2.54
C ILE A 730 -3.71 24.81 -1.88
N PHE A 731 -4.21 24.78 -0.65
CA PHE A 731 -4.57 23.51 -0.02
C PHE A 731 -5.77 23.66 0.91
N ALA A 732 -6.57 22.60 1.01
CA ALA A 732 -7.73 22.62 1.91
C ALA A 732 -7.29 22.44 3.38
N TYR A 733 -6.79 21.26 3.72
CA TYR A 733 -6.46 20.89 5.10
C TYR A 733 -5.47 19.73 5.13
N GLY A 734 -4.98 19.43 6.33
CA GLY A 734 -4.09 18.32 6.61
C GLY A 734 -2.61 18.65 6.48
N THR A 735 -1.83 17.98 7.31
CA THR A 735 -0.37 18.10 7.42
C THR A 735 0.37 17.87 6.10
N PHE A 736 -0.18 17.07 5.18
CA PHE A 736 0.42 16.81 3.87
C PHE A 736 0.48 18.05 2.97
N GLY A 737 -0.64 18.76 2.81
CA GLY A 737 -0.70 20.00 2.02
C GLY A 737 0.15 21.10 2.64
N LEU A 738 0.14 21.18 3.98
CA LEU A 738 1.01 22.06 4.74
C LEU A 738 2.50 21.77 4.48
N THR A 739 2.91 20.49 4.49
CA THR A 739 4.29 20.10 4.16
C THR A 739 4.68 20.54 2.75
N GLY A 740 3.80 20.35 1.76
CA GLY A 740 4.06 20.79 0.38
C GLY A 740 4.27 22.31 0.28
N ALA A 741 3.38 23.08 0.91
CA ALA A 741 3.46 24.55 0.95
C ALA A 741 4.72 25.06 1.67
N MET A 742 5.19 24.34 2.69
CA MET A 742 6.40 24.68 3.43
C MET A 742 7.68 24.36 2.63
N LEU A 743 7.71 23.19 1.98
CA LEU A 743 8.87 22.75 1.20
C LEU A 743 9.09 23.57 -0.07
N ASN A 744 8.06 24.24 -0.61
CA ASN A 744 8.22 25.10 -1.78
C ASN A 744 9.34 26.14 -1.56
N SER A 745 10.33 26.16 -2.44
CA SER A 745 11.59 26.91 -2.23
C SER A 745 11.55 28.33 -2.82
N TRP A 746 10.37 28.77 -3.24
CA TRP A 746 10.22 29.99 -4.01
C TRP A 746 10.15 31.24 -3.12
N HIS A 747 11.10 32.15 -3.32
CA HIS A 747 11.11 33.44 -2.64
C HIS A 747 9.93 34.29 -3.17
N GLY A 748 8.98 34.62 -2.29
CA GLY A 748 7.72 35.25 -2.67
C GLY A 748 6.57 34.28 -3.00
N ALA A 749 6.67 33.02 -2.57
CA ALA A 749 5.55 32.09 -2.64
C ALA A 749 4.31 32.64 -1.92
N ILE A 750 3.15 32.55 -2.58
CA ILE A 750 1.85 32.81 -1.96
C ILE A 750 1.20 31.46 -1.70
N ASN A 751 0.88 31.21 -0.43
CA ASN A 751 0.24 29.97 0.00
C ASN A 751 -1.15 30.27 0.54
N ILE A 752 -2.17 29.58 0.05
CA ILE A 752 -3.58 29.79 0.41
C ILE A 752 -4.13 28.53 1.07
N ILE A 753 -4.60 28.66 2.31
CA ILE A 753 -5.27 27.60 3.06
C ILE A 753 -6.77 27.89 3.20
N PHE A 754 -7.59 26.84 3.17
CA PHE A 754 -9.04 26.94 3.38
C PHE A 754 -9.40 27.30 4.81
N ASP A 755 -10.33 28.25 4.96
CA ASP A 755 -10.99 28.59 6.22
C ASP A 755 -12.35 27.86 6.32
N PRO A 756 -12.50 26.92 7.28
CA PRO A 756 -13.77 26.22 7.48
C PRO A 756 -14.91 27.08 8.08
N GLN A 757 -14.67 28.38 8.34
CA GLN A 757 -15.64 29.35 8.86
C GLN A 757 -16.26 28.97 10.22
N ASN A 758 -15.52 28.27 11.08
CA ASN A 758 -15.91 27.95 12.45
C ASN A 758 -14.99 28.68 13.46
N ARG A 759 -15.40 28.83 14.73
CA ARG A 759 -14.55 29.42 15.79
C ARG A 759 -13.30 28.58 16.11
N THR A 760 -13.15 27.42 15.46
CA THR A 760 -12.04 26.48 15.63
C THR A 760 -10.90 26.82 14.68
N VAL A 761 -9.74 27.17 15.25
CA VAL A 761 -8.49 27.36 14.50
C VAL A 761 -7.83 26.00 14.35
N THR A 762 -7.63 25.53 13.12
CA THR A 762 -6.82 24.32 12.90
C THR A 762 -5.34 24.63 13.12
N LYS A 763 -4.53 23.60 13.43
CA LYS A 763 -3.10 23.81 13.69
C LYS A 763 -2.36 24.27 12.43
N GLU A 764 -2.83 23.88 11.24
CA GLU A 764 -2.32 24.36 9.96
C GLU A 764 -2.63 25.84 9.72
N MET A 765 -3.81 26.31 10.14
CA MET A 765 -4.16 27.74 10.10
C MET A 765 -3.31 28.55 11.09
N GLU A 766 -2.95 27.98 12.24
CA GLU A 766 -2.03 28.59 13.19
C GLU A 766 -0.65 28.80 12.55
N VAL A 767 -0.11 27.79 11.87
CA VAL A 767 1.14 27.92 11.08
C VAL A 767 0.98 28.97 9.98
N ALA A 768 -0.12 28.92 9.22
CA ALA A 768 -0.37 29.87 8.13
C ALA A 768 -0.46 31.33 8.64
N SER A 769 -1.05 31.56 9.82
CA SER A 769 -1.18 32.90 10.40
C SER A 769 0.18 33.51 10.77
N ASN A 770 1.15 32.65 11.09
CA ASN A 770 2.50 33.07 11.47
C ASN A 770 3.47 33.14 10.27
N MET A 771 3.10 32.61 9.11
CA MET A 771 3.99 32.54 7.95
C MET A 771 3.84 33.76 7.02
N PRO A 772 4.94 34.45 6.68
CA PRO A 772 4.89 35.58 5.75
C PRO A 772 4.37 35.16 4.37
N GLY A 773 3.43 35.92 3.81
CA GLY A 773 2.89 35.69 2.46
C GLY A 773 1.77 34.64 2.37
N TRP A 774 1.38 34.03 3.49
CA TRP A 774 0.27 33.07 3.51
C TRP A 774 -1.07 33.80 3.61
N ARG A 775 -2.14 33.14 3.13
CA ARG A 775 -3.51 33.65 3.11
C ARG A 775 -4.44 32.56 3.62
N ILE A 776 -5.42 32.96 4.41
CA ILE A 776 -6.50 32.10 4.88
C ILE A 776 -7.76 32.56 4.15
N MET A 777 -8.36 31.70 3.33
CA MET A 777 -9.49 32.04 2.46
C MET A 777 -10.67 31.12 2.72
N ASP A 778 -11.85 31.70 2.88
CA ASP A 778 -13.08 30.93 3.02
C ASP A 778 -13.68 30.49 1.67
N ASP A 779 -14.78 29.74 1.73
CA ASP A 779 -15.45 29.21 0.53
C ASP A 779 -16.06 30.30 -0.36
N ASP A 780 -16.34 31.46 0.22
CA ASP A 780 -16.92 32.63 -0.45
C ASP A 780 -15.82 33.52 -1.08
N GLY A 781 -14.54 33.18 -0.88
CA GLY A 781 -13.39 33.89 -1.43
C GLY A 781 -12.92 35.06 -0.56
N ASN A 782 -13.45 35.23 0.64
CA ASN A 782 -12.98 36.25 1.57
C ASN A 782 -11.63 35.81 2.15
N ILE A 783 -10.65 36.71 2.07
CA ILE A 783 -9.34 36.50 2.68
C ILE A 783 -9.37 37.10 4.09
N ASN A 784 -9.28 36.23 5.08
CA ASN A 784 -9.09 36.64 6.46
C ASN A 784 -7.62 36.99 6.67
N TYR A 785 -7.32 38.30 6.64
CA TYR A 785 -6.09 38.81 7.24
C TYR A 785 -6.22 38.70 8.75
N ARG A 786 -5.90 37.53 9.31
CA ARG A 786 -5.58 37.47 10.74
C ARG A 786 -4.22 38.14 10.91
N ASP A 787 -4.26 39.46 11.04
CA ASP A 787 -3.10 40.28 11.35
C ASP A 787 -2.68 40.02 12.80
N THR A 788 -2.01 38.89 13.04
CA THR A 788 -1.18 38.72 14.23
C THR A 788 0.06 39.57 14.01
N ARG A 789 -0.03 40.84 14.40
CA ARG A 789 1.06 41.83 14.49
C ARG A 789 2.44 41.18 14.60
N PHE A 790 3.11 40.99 13.46
CA PHE A 790 4.56 40.79 13.41
C PHE A 790 5.12 41.92 12.56
N ASN A 791 5.61 42.93 13.26
CA ASN A 791 6.34 44.05 12.68
C ASN A 791 7.46 43.50 11.78
N SER A 792 7.54 44.07 10.58
CA SER A 792 8.54 43.83 9.53
C SER A 792 9.98 44.17 9.92
N GLU A 793 10.30 44.34 11.20
CA GLU A 793 11.63 44.73 11.70
C GLU A 793 12.55 43.55 12.02
N PHE A 794 12.06 42.31 12.10
CA PHE A 794 12.89 41.14 12.41
C PHE A 794 13.74 40.61 11.23
N TYR A 795 13.73 41.28 10.09
CA TYR A 795 14.57 40.94 8.93
C TYR A 795 15.99 41.54 8.98
N LEU A 796 16.36 42.24 10.04
CA LEU A 796 17.73 42.72 10.24
C LEU A 796 18.43 41.87 11.30
N HIS A 797 19.32 40.99 10.83
CA HIS A 797 20.40 40.30 11.56
C HIS A 797 20.11 39.87 13.02
N PRO A 798 20.06 38.56 13.33
CA PRO A 798 20.30 38.15 14.70
C PRO A 798 21.78 38.39 15.01
N ARG A 799 22.06 39.48 15.75
CA ARG A 799 23.23 39.51 16.63
C ARG A 799 23.05 38.35 17.61
N ILE A 800 24.01 37.44 17.57
CA ILE A 800 24.21 36.40 18.57
C ILE A 800 24.36 37.10 19.92
N PRO A 801 23.53 36.80 20.95
CA PRO A 801 23.86 37.17 22.32
C PRO A 801 24.97 36.23 22.82
N GLU A 802 25.98 36.82 23.46
CA GLU A 802 27.13 36.15 24.11
C GLU A 802 26.73 35.06 25.10
#